data_AF-A0A9E5FWM3-F1
#
_entry.id   AF-A0A9E5FWM3-F1
#
_cell.length_a   1.000
_cell.length_b   1.000
_cell.length_c   1.000
_cell.angle_alpha   90.00
_cell.angle_beta   90.00
_cell.angle_gamma   90.00
#
_symmetry.space_group_name_H-M   'P 1'
#
loop_
_entity.id
_entity.type
_entity.pdbx_description
1 polymer ?
#
loop_
_entity_poly.entity_id
_entity_poly.type
_entity_poly.pdbx_seq_one_letter_code
_entity_poly.pdbx_strand_id
1 'polypeptide(L)'
;MAKPSKPESKKPLAPIPKAVAVAKPTAKPSSSQQKPTNHPVVSKDINEKVQILVGLSKKNGYVTVQNINEVIPDSATDPELIENIMNILDNLEIKLLDEDEVEIYRKKIDESEEEASRTMPADAPYDPFNVYLKQMGHKPLLTREQEVEISKRIEDTELRAQEFLFSCYLTLPYQLDLALKVLNKEERFDKVVIDKKVESRDAYYRMLPKATDECMKLKETLDKAWQKYLNEPEGTKKVKVREAYKKLETTSKTGCKDILRKFCFKMKLFEEWLDLPELKADLEDCRNLVEPTPVMRGHVRAKLARKPEISASRAKEIEQRWRLSPSELLHIVRSVRKHLDEAQKAKTEMVEHNLRLVISIAKKYQNRGLLFTDLIQEGNMGLVKAVEKFEYRRGYKFSTYATWWIRQAITRSIADQARTIRIPVHMIETLNKVMQVQKQLTQELGHEPTAEEVANEMNMAIDRVQQIMKMAQQPISLQSPVGDGEDTALGDFIEDKSAENPSDTASTRLLREKIDFVLRSLAEREKEVLILRFGLLDGVQRTLEEVGRHFKVTRERIRQIEAKALRKMRHPTRMRQLQGMFEGELDTSGPGFDQFIDAETAAEKLAVPEQPSATLEAFRLKAQNELLNHNLQQRQ
;
A
#
# COMPACT_ATOMS: atom_id res chain seq x y z
N MET A 1 -33.10 -10.13 43.91
CA MET A 1 -34.21 -10.21 42.95
C MET A 1 -34.46 -8.82 42.38
N ALA A 2 -34.29 -8.63 41.08
CA ALA A 2 -34.74 -7.44 40.35
C ALA A 2 -35.09 -7.89 38.92
N LYS A 3 -36.26 -7.46 38.41
CA LYS A 3 -36.77 -7.90 37.09
C LYS A 3 -36.19 -7.02 35.96
N PRO A 4 -36.06 -7.55 34.73
CA PRO A 4 -35.41 -6.84 33.62
C PRO A 4 -36.33 -5.80 32.97
N SER A 5 -35.79 -4.63 32.63
CA SER A 5 -36.44 -3.61 31.81
C SER A 5 -36.43 -4.02 30.34
N LYS A 6 -37.62 -4.10 29.72
CA LYS A 6 -37.81 -4.31 28.27
C LYS A 6 -37.77 -2.98 27.50
N PRO A 7 -37.53 -3.00 26.17
CA PRO A 7 -37.08 -1.82 25.42
C PRO A 7 -38.23 -0.88 25.03
N GLU A 8 -37.91 0.40 24.90
CA GLU A 8 -38.85 1.42 24.40
C GLU A 8 -39.12 1.28 22.91
N SER A 9 -40.39 1.44 22.55
CA SER A 9 -40.89 1.34 21.18
C SER A 9 -40.67 2.62 20.38
N LYS A 10 -39.95 2.54 19.26
CA LYS A 10 -39.87 3.64 18.28
C LYS A 10 -41.23 3.89 17.61
N LYS A 11 -41.75 5.12 17.71
CA LYS A 11 -42.80 5.64 16.81
C LYS A 11 -42.17 6.22 15.54
N PRO A 12 -42.88 6.21 14.39
CA PRO A 12 -42.32 6.64 13.10
C PRO A 12 -42.29 8.17 12.96
N LEU A 13 -41.22 8.71 12.37
CA LEU A 13 -41.17 10.11 11.92
C LEU A 13 -41.73 10.27 10.50
N ALA A 14 -42.43 11.37 10.28
CA ALA A 14 -42.91 11.81 8.96
C ALA A 14 -41.77 12.40 8.10
N PRO A 15 -41.91 12.44 6.75
CA PRO A 15 -40.85 12.89 5.86
C PRO A 15 -40.69 14.42 5.83
N ILE A 16 -39.44 14.88 5.84
CA ILE A 16 -39.05 16.29 5.70
C ILE A 16 -38.68 16.59 4.23
N PRO A 17 -38.98 17.78 3.67
CA PRO A 17 -38.98 18.00 2.23
C PRO A 17 -37.60 18.35 1.63
N LYS A 18 -37.50 18.25 0.31
CA LYS A 18 -36.29 18.55 -0.47
C LYS A 18 -36.07 20.07 -0.60
N ALA A 19 -34.89 20.56 -0.19
CA ALA A 19 -34.34 21.83 -0.69
C ALA A 19 -34.08 21.69 -2.20
N VAL A 20 -34.56 22.57 -3.10
CA VAL A 20 -34.23 24.01 -3.27
C VAL A 20 -32.76 24.19 -3.65
N ALA A 21 -32.55 24.50 -4.93
CA ALA A 21 -31.27 24.91 -5.50
C ALA A 21 -31.42 26.29 -6.15
N VAL A 22 -30.53 27.22 -5.78
CA VAL A 22 -30.38 28.58 -6.32
C VAL A 22 -28.87 28.77 -6.51
N ALA A 23 -28.32 28.61 -7.71
CA ALA A 23 -28.28 29.53 -8.86
C ALA A 23 -27.07 30.50 -8.83
N LYS A 24 -26.27 30.45 -9.91
CA LYS A 24 -25.36 31.50 -10.42
C LYS A 24 -25.11 31.23 -11.92
N PRO A 25 -24.71 32.23 -12.75
CA PRO A 25 -25.72 32.85 -13.62
C PRO A 25 -25.29 33.06 -15.10
N THR A 26 -26.23 33.56 -15.91
CA THR A 26 -26.10 34.55 -17.04
C THR A 26 -24.74 34.77 -17.73
N ALA A 27 -24.59 35.05 -19.04
CA ALA A 27 -25.42 35.14 -20.26
C ALA A 27 -24.43 35.47 -21.44
N LYS A 28 -24.74 35.79 -22.71
CA LYS A 28 -25.97 35.98 -23.53
C LYS A 28 -25.55 35.90 -25.02
N PRO A 29 -26.27 35.26 -25.96
CA PRO A 29 -25.97 35.38 -27.39
C PRO A 29 -26.63 36.64 -27.99
N SER A 30 -25.96 37.34 -28.90
CA SER A 30 -26.49 38.52 -29.61
C SER A 30 -26.52 38.33 -31.13
N SER A 31 -27.73 37.99 -31.59
CA SER A 31 -28.32 38.25 -32.92
C SER A 31 -27.54 39.03 -33.99
N SER A 32 -27.67 38.56 -35.24
CA SER A 32 -28.14 39.39 -36.36
C SER A 32 -29.26 38.65 -37.10
N GLN A 33 -30.22 39.40 -37.64
CA GLN A 33 -31.53 38.91 -38.09
C GLN A 33 -31.60 38.74 -39.62
N GLN A 34 -32.45 37.85 -40.10
CA GLN A 34 -33.50 38.17 -41.10
C GLN A 34 -34.54 37.05 -41.21
N LYS A 35 -35.81 37.42 -41.49
CA LYS A 35 -36.92 36.52 -41.89
C LYS A 35 -37.42 36.99 -43.26
N PRO A 36 -37.66 36.06 -44.21
CA PRO A 36 -39.02 35.69 -44.64
C PRO A 36 -39.15 34.15 -44.87
N THR A 37 -40.31 33.47 -45.04
CA THR A 37 -41.75 33.80 -44.91
C THR A 37 -42.59 32.52 -44.55
N ASN A 38 -43.92 32.57 -44.76
CA ASN A 38 -44.95 31.52 -44.65
C ASN A 38 -44.66 30.07 -45.11
N HIS A 39 -45.46 29.16 -44.52
CA HIS A 39 -45.53 27.69 -44.69
C HIS A 39 -45.84 27.18 -46.12
N PRO A 40 -45.59 25.88 -46.38
CA PRO A 40 -46.67 24.89 -46.19
C PRO A 40 -46.33 23.76 -45.19
N VAL A 41 -47.34 22.98 -44.84
CA VAL A 41 -47.25 21.80 -43.97
C VAL A 41 -46.62 20.63 -44.73
N VAL A 42 -45.46 20.15 -44.28
CA VAL A 42 -44.85 18.89 -44.73
C VAL A 42 -45.13 17.81 -43.68
N SER A 43 -45.50 16.60 -44.14
CA SER A 43 -46.18 15.58 -43.36
C SER A 43 -45.34 14.94 -42.24
N LYS A 44 -46.02 14.53 -41.16
CA LYS A 44 -45.40 13.72 -40.09
C LYS A 44 -44.75 12.45 -40.64
N ASP A 45 -45.39 11.84 -41.62
CA ASP A 45 -44.96 10.60 -42.28
C ASP A 45 -43.55 10.72 -42.89
N ILE A 46 -43.16 11.89 -43.38
CA ILE A 46 -41.79 12.12 -43.89
C ILE A 46 -40.79 12.14 -42.73
N ASN A 47 -41.10 12.79 -41.60
CA ASN A 47 -40.23 12.76 -40.42
C ASN A 47 -40.11 11.35 -39.81
N GLU A 48 -41.17 10.55 -39.81
CA GLU A 48 -41.13 9.16 -39.31
C GLU A 48 -40.29 8.27 -40.25
N LYS A 49 -40.45 8.41 -41.58
CA LYS A 49 -39.60 7.70 -42.56
C LYS A 49 -38.13 8.12 -42.48
N VAL A 50 -37.84 9.41 -42.32
CA VAL A 50 -36.46 9.90 -42.08
C VAL A 50 -35.90 9.36 -40.76
N GLN A 51 -36.68 9.23 -39.69
CA GLN A 51 -36.22 8.58 -38.45
C GLN A 51 -35.89 7.10 -38.65
N ILE A 52 -36.63 6.36 -39.48
CA ILE A 52 -36.32 4.97 -39.82
C ILE A 52 -35.00 4.89 -40.61
N LEU A 53 -34.80 5.75 -41.62
CA LEU A 53 -33.56 5.83 -42.40
C LEU A 53 -32.36 6.23 -41.53
N VAL A 54 -32.50 7.21 -40.64
CA VAL A 54 -31.48 7.57 -39.63
C VAL A 54 -31.22 6.42 -38.65
N GLY A 55 -32.24 5.63 -38.31
CA GLY A 55 -32.12 4.43 -37.47
C GLY A 55 -31.34 3.29 -38.13
N LEU A 56 -31.48 3.12 -39.45
CA LEU A 56 -30.69 2.19 -40.26
C LEU A 56 -29.26 2.72 -40.45
N SER A 57 -29.09 3.99 -40.76
CA SER A 57 -27.80 4.68 -40.84
C SER A 57 -26.98 4.52 -39.55
N LYS A 58 -27.58 4.75 -38.37
CA LYS A 58 -26.90 4.57 -37.08
C LYS A 58 -26.49 3.13 -36.75
N LYS A 59 -27.03 2.12 -37.44
CA LYS A 59 -26.65 0.71 -37.28
C LYS A 59 -25.57 0.29 -38.27
N ASN A 60 -25.65 0.76 -39.51
CA ASN A 60 -24.83 0.27 -40.61
C ASN A 60 -23.69 1.23 -41.00
N GLY A 61 -23.79 2.52 -40.62
CA GLY A 61 -22.85 3.58 -41.02
C GLY A 61 -23.07 4.15 -42.42
N TYR A 62 -24.07 3.66 -43.16
CA TYR A 62 -24.44 4.07 -44.51
C TYR A 62 -25.92 3.80 -44.81
N VAL A 63 -26.44 4.42 -45.87
CA VAL A 63 -27.77 4.17 -46.44
C VAL A 63 -27.63 3.94 -47.94
N THR A 64 -28.26 2.89 -48.47
CA THR A 64 -28.26 2.61 -49.92
C THR A 64 -29.48 3.20 -50.60
N VAL A 65 -29.37 3.48 -51.91
CA VAL A 65 -30.49 3.98 -52.72
C VAL A 65 -31.68 3.00 -52.71
N GLN A 66 -31.42 1.68 -52.67
CA GLN A 66 -32.48 0.68 -52.51
C GLN A 66 -33.22 0.80 -51.17
N ASN A 67 -32.53 1.06 -50.04
CA ASN A 67 -33.21 1.25 -48.74
C ASN A 67 -34.14 2.48 -48.76
N ILE A 68 -33.83 3.51 -49.53
CA ILE A 68 -34.70 4.67 -49.71
C ILE A 68 -35.97 4.28 -50.49
N ASN A 69 -35.80 3.50 -51.57
CA ASN A 69 -36.91 2.99 -52.38
C ASN A 69 -37.79 1.97 -51.61
N GLU A 70 -37.21 1.14 -50.74
CA GLU A 70 -37.95 0.19 -49.89
C GLU A 70 -38.74 0.87 -48.74
N VAL A 71 -38.26 1.99 -48.23
CA VAL A 71 -38.96 2.79 -47.19
C VAL A 71 -40.02 3.72 -47.81
N ILE A 72 -39.96 3.97 -49.11
CA ILE A 72 -40.96 4.75 -49.87
C ILE A 72 -41.54 3.97 -51.07
N PRO A 73 -42.25 2.84 -50.86
CA PRO A 73 -43.17 2.31 -51.86
C PRO A 73 -44.49 3.11 -51.84
N ASP A 74 -45.08 3.28 -53.02
CA ASP A 74 -46.51 3.53 -53.25
C ASP A 74 -47.15 4.87 -52.79
N SER A 75 -46.39 5.96 -52.61
CA SER A 75 -46.98 7.31 -52.59
C SER A 75 -46.04 8.44 -53.02
N ALA A 76 -46.49 9.17 -54.06
CA ALA A 76 -45.94 10.39 -54.64
C ALA A 76 -44.61 10.27 -55.41
N THR A 77 -44.73 10.24 -56.73
CA THR A 77 -43.67 10.39 -57.74
C THR A 77 -43.17 11.85 -57.84
N ASP A 78 -42.89 12.48 -56.70
CA ASP A 78 -42.45 13.87 -56.61
C ASP A 78 -40.93 13.92 -56.42
N PRO A 79 -40.12 14.18 -57.48
CA PRO A 79 -38.66 14.20 -57.36
C PRO A 79 -38.16 15.25 -56.36
N GLU A 80 -38.90 16.35 -56.17
CA GLU A 80 -38.60 17.39 -55.16
C GLU A 80 -38.62 16.84 -53.72
N LEU A 81 -39.47 15.85 -53.40
CA LEU A 81 -39.49 15.26 -52.05
C LEU A 81 -38.28 14.36 -51.81
N ILE A 82 -37.82 13.64 -52.84
CA ILE A 82 -36.62 12.81 -52.77
C ILE A 82 -35.39 13.72 -52.65
N GLU A 83 -35.31 14.79 -53.43
CA GLU A 83 -34.23 15.79 -53.34
C GLU A 83 -34.20 16.49 -51.98
N ASN A 84 -35.35 16.84 -51.40
CA ASN A 84 -35.42 17.37 -50.04
C ASN A 84 -34.95 16.36 -48.97
N ILE A 85 -35.28 15.06 -49.12
CA ILE A 85 -34.80 14.01 -48.20
C ILE A 85 -33.30 13.78 -48.37
N MET A 86 -32.75 13.77 -49.60
CA MET A 86 -31.31 13.69 -49.84
C MET A 86 -30.58 14.87 -49.21
N ASN A 87 -31.06 16.10 -49.42
CA ASN A 87 -30.52 17.29 -48.77
C ASN A 87 -30.57 17.21 -47.22
N ILE A 88 -31.60 16.60 -46.63
CA ILE A 88 -31.67 16.39 -45.17
C ILE A 88 -30.66 15.32 -44.70
N LEU A 89 -30.43 14.27 -45.48
CA LEU A 89 -29.44 13.22 -45.17
C LEU A 89 -28.00 13.73 -45.29
N ASP A 90 -27.70 14.54 -46.30
CA ASP A 90 -26.41 15.22 -46.48
C ASP A 90 -26.13 16.21 -45.33
N ASN A 91 -27.12 17.01 -44.92
CA ASN A 91 -27.02 17.89 -43.75
C ASN A 91 -26.84 17.13 -42.41
N LEU A 92 -27.06 15.81 -42.40
CA LEU A 92 -26.81 14.92 -41.25
C LEU A 92 -25.52 14.10 -41.39
N GLU A 93 -24.69 14.40 -42.41
CA GLU A 93 -23.43 13.70 -42.73
C GLU A 93 -23.60 12.19 -43.00
N ILE A 94 -24.80 11.77 -43.45
CA ILE A 94 -25.10 10.35 -43.74
C ILE A 94 -24.67 10.02 -45.16
N LYS A 95 -23.65 9.17 -45.31
CA LYS A 95 -23.17 8.74 -46.62
C LYS A 95 -24.18 7.83 -47.33
N LEU A 96 -24.63 8.32 -48.48
CA LEU A 96 -25.35 7.58 -49.51
C LEU A 96 -24.33 6.80 -50.37
N LEU A 97 -24.57 5.51 -50.57
CA LEU A 97 -23.67 4.59 -51.28
C LEU A 97 -24.47 3.66 -52.19
N ASP A 98 -24.04 3.52 -53.44
CA ASP A 98 -24.57 2.53 -54.39
C ASP A 98 -24.01 1.12 -54.10
N GLU A 99 -24.66 0.06 -54.59
CA GLU A 99 -24.30 -1.33 -54.25
C GLU A 99 -22.83 -1.68 -54.50
N ASP A 100 -22.27 -1.24 -55.63
CA ASP A 100 -20.86 -1.44 -55.98
C ASP A 100 -19.91 -0.65 -55.05
N GLU A 101 -20.37 0.48 -54.50
CA GLU A 101 -19.60 1.31 -53.57
C GLU A 101 -19.71 0.82 -52.13
N VAL A 102 -20.77 0.09 -51.75
CA VAL A 102 -20.92 -0.50 -50.40
C VAL A 102 -19.81 -1.53 -50.12
N GLU A 103 -19.41 -2.35 -51.09
CA GLU A 103 -18.27 -3.27 -50.90
C GLU A 103 -16.94 -2.53 -50.76
N ILE A 104 -16.75 -1.45 -51.52
CA ILE A 104 -15.56 -0.58 -51.44
C ILE A 104 -15.56 0.19 -50.12
N TYR A 105 -16.71 0.61 -49.62
CA TYR A 105 -16.84 1.33 -48.35
C TYR A 105 -16.67 0.40 -47.15
N ARG A 106 -17.18 -0.84 -47.21
CA ARG A 106 -16.84 -1.88 -46.22
C ARG A 106 -15.36 -2.20 -46.23
N LYS A 107 -14.76 -2.41 -47.40
CA LYS A 107 -13.29 -2.60 -47.49
C LYS A 107 -12.54 -1.40 -46.94
N LYS A 108 -12.95 -0.15 -47.21
CA LYS A 108 -12.33 1.04 -46.60
C LYS A 108 -12.59 1.17 -45.10
N ILE A 109 -13.70 0.68 -44.56
CA ILE A 109 -13.93 0.61 -43.11
C ILE A 109 -13.03 -0.46 -42.50
N ASP A 110 -13.03 -1.68 -43.04
CA ASP A 110 -12.17 -2.78 -42.57
C ASP A 110 -10.67 -2.40 -42.73
N GLU A 111 -10.27 -1.79 -43.83
CA GLU A 111 -8.93 -1.25 -44.07
C GLU A 111 -8.62 -0.07 -43.15
N SER A 112 -9.59 0.78 -42.77
CA SER A 112 -9.36 1.89 -41.83
C SER A 112 -9.46 1.49 -40.35
N GLU A 113 -10.13 0.38 -40.00
CA GLU A 113 -10.04 -0.26 -38.69
C GLU A 113 -8.74 -1.07 -38.58
N GLU A 114 -8.35 -1.80 -39.63
CA GLU A 114 -7.02 -2.42 -39.72
C GLU A 114 -5.91 -1.36 -39.74
N GLU A 115 -6.05 -0.25 -40.49
CA GLU A 115 -5.12 0.87 -40.43
C GLU A 115 -5.18 1.55 -39.07
N ALA A 116 -6.32 1.82 -38.43
CA ALA A 116 -6.34 2.35 -37.07
C ALA A 116 -5.66 1.38 -36.07
N SER A 117 -5.66 0.08 -36.35
CA SER A 117 -4.91 -0.92 -35.59
C SER A 117 -3.40 -0.97 -35.91
N ARG A 118 -2.98 -0.52 -37.11
CA ARG A 118 -1.59 -0.49 -37.65
C ARG A 118 -0.92 0.89 -37.65
N THR A 119 -1.67 1.98 -37.54
CA THR A 119 -1.26 3.40 -37.68
C THR A 119 -1.24 4.16 -36.35
N MET A 120 -1.25 3.43 -35.22
CA MET A 120 -0.39 3.85 -34.13
C MET A 120 1.05 3.57 -34.61
N PRO A 121 1.89 4.59 -34.86
CA PRO A 121 3.19 4.37 -35.49
C PRO A 121 4.04 3.44 -34.63
N ALA A 122 4.70 2.47 -35.25
CA ALA A 122 5.53 1.47 -34.57
C ALA A 122 6.73 2.08 -33.81
N ASP A 123 7.07 3.34 -34.12
CA ASP A 123 8.10 4.17 -33.47
C ASP A 123 7.54 5.15 -32.42
N ALA A 124 6.25 5.10 -32.08
CA ALA A 124 5.79 5.75 -30.85
C ALA A 124 6.50 5.10 -29.65
N PRO A 125 7.00 5.87 -28.66
CA PRO A 125 7.53 5.29 -27.44
C PRO A 125 6.47 4.35 -26.84
N TYR A 126 6.83 3.09 -26.61
CA TYR A 126 5.94 2.06 -26.08
C TYR A 126 5.50 2.42 -24.66
N ASP A 127 4.51 3.30 -24.53
CA ASP A 127 3.90 3.64 -23.25
C ASP A 127 3.28 2.36 -22.68
N PRO A 128 3.83 1.81 -21.56
CA PRO A 128 3.33 0.57 -20.98
C PRO A 128 1.86 0.68 -20.57
N PHE A 129 1.38 1.90 -20.30
CA PHE A 129 -0.02 2.16 -19.99
C PHE A 129 -0.95 1.89 -21.17
N ASN A 130 -0.59 2.30 -22.40
CA ASN A 130 -1.39 2.05 -23.60
C ASN A 130 -1.40 0.57 -23.99
N VAL A 131 -0.26 -0.13 -23.84
CA VAL A 131 -0.19 -1.59 -24.03
C VAL A 131 -1.11 -2.31 -23.03
N TYR A 132 -1.08 -1.91 -21.76
CA TYR A 132 -1.95 -2.45 -20.72
C TYR A 132 -3.44 -2.19 -20.98
N LEU A 133 -3.82 -0.98 -21.42
CA LEU A 133 -5.20 -0.67 -21.81
C LEU A 133 -5.69 -1.56 -22.96
N LYS A 134 -4.86 -1.77 -24.00
CA LYS A 134 -5.19 -2.62 -25.15
C LYS A 134 -5.41 -4.08 -24.73
N GLN A 135 -4.53 -4.63 -23.89
CA GLN A 135 -4.66 -5.99 -23.36
C GLN A 135 -5.92 -6.17 -22.49
N MET A 136 -6.20 -5.22 -21.60
CA MET A 136 -7.40 -5.22 -20.76
C MET A 136 -8.69 -5.04 -21.58
N GLY A 137 -8.63 -4.31 -22.70
CA GLY A 137 -9.75 -4.10 -23.61
C GLY A 137 -10.31 -5.40 -24.21
N HIS A 138 -9.48 -6.43 -24.37
CA HIS A 138 -9.86 -7.72 -24.95
C HIS A 138 -10.79 -8.56 -24.05
N LYS A 139 -10.78 -8.37 -22.73
CA LYS A 139 -11.67 -9.13 -21.82
C LYS A 139 -13.02 -8.40 -21.68
N PRO A 140 -14.17 -9.09 -21.88
CA PRO A 140 -15.50 -8.50 -21.69
C PRO A 140 -15.77 -8.22 -20.20
N LEU A 141 -16.89 -7.57 -19.89
CA LEU A 141 -17.37 -7.41 -18.52
C LEU A 141 -18.20 -8.63 -18.12
N LEU A 142 -18.04 -9.12 -16.89
CA LEU A 142 -18.85 -10.22 -16.35
C LEU A 142 -20.26 -9.76 -15.98
N THR A 143 -21.25 -10.62 -16.19
CA THR A 143 -22.57 -10.49 -15.57
C THR A 143 -22.52 -10.97 -14.11
N ARG A 144 -23.52 -10.59 -13.30
CA ARG A 144 -23.64 -11.05 -11.90
C ARG A 144 -23.71 -12.58 -11.79
N GLU A 145 -24.30 -13.24 -12.78
CA GLU A 145 -24.44 -14.70 -12.80
C GLU A 145 -23.08 -15.36 -13.06
N GLN A 146 -22.30 -14.81 -14.00
CA GLN A 146 -20.92 -15.25 -14.26
C GLN A 146 -19.98 -14.96 -13.07
N GLU A 147 -20.12 -13.82 -12.37
CA GLU A 147 -19.40 -13.56 -11.11
C GLU A 147 -19.65 -14.68 -10.08
N VAL A 148 -20.91 -15.12 -9.95
CA VAL A 148 -21.32 -16.20 -9.02
C VAL A 148 -20.85 -17.56 -9.52
N GLU A 149 -20.88 -17.84 -10.82
CA GLU A 149 -20.39 -19.08 -11.41
C GLU A 149 -18.88 -19.25 -11.22
N ILE A 150 -18.09 -18.23 -11.51
CA ILE A 150 -16.64 -18.24 -11.27
C ILE A 150 -16.35 -18.41 -9.78
N SER A 151 -17.11 -17.73 -8.90
CA SER A 151 -16.97 -17.88 -7.44
C SER A 151 -17.28 -19.30 -6.95
N LYS A 152 -18.33 -19.94 -7.49
CA LYS A 152 -18.67 -21.35 -7.22
C LYS A 152 -17.57 -22.28 -7.72
N ARG A 153 -17.06 -22.07 -8.93
CA ARG A 153 -15.97 -22.87 -9.52
C ARG A 153 -14.69 -22.78 -8.68
N ILE A 154 -14.38 -21.62 -8.09
CA ILE A 154 -13.28 -21.46 -7.13
C ILE A 154 -13.57 -22.26 -5.84
N GLU A 155 -14.77 -22.14 -5.26
CA GLU A 155 -15.14 -22.89 -4.04
C GLU A 155 -15.09 -24.41 -4.28
N ASP A 156 -15.64 -24.89 -5.40
CA ASP A 156 -15.67 -26.31 -5.77
C ASP A 156 -14.27 -26.89 -6.04
N THR A 157 -13.38 -26.15 -6.70
CA THR A 157 -12.00 -26.60 -6.96
C THR A 157 -11.17 -26.63 -5.68
N GLU A 158 -11.28 -25.62 -4.81
CA GLU A 158 -10.66 -25.63 -3.47
C GLU A 158 -11.21 -26.75 -2.57
N LEU A 159 -12.52 -27.02 -2.64
CA LEU A 159 -13.15 -28.13 -1.91
C LEU A 159 -12.67 -29.49 -2.44
N ARG A 160 -12.55 -29.68 -3.76
CA ARG A 160 -11.98 -30.91 -4.35
C ARG A 160 -10.53 -31.11 -3.93
N ALA A 161 -9.71 -30.06 -3.96
CA ALA A 161 -8.33 -30.11 -3.48
C ALA A 161 -8.25 -30.50 -1.99
N GLN A 162 -9.10 -29.91 -1.12
CA GLN A 162 -9.25 -30.32 0.28
C GLN A 162 -9.66 -31.78 0.42
N GLU A 163 -10.60 -32.24 -0.42
CA GLU A 163 -11.07 -33.62 -0.36
C GLU A 163 -9.97 -34.63 -0.71
N PHE A 164 -9.17 -34.38 -1.75
CA PHE A 164 -8.00 -35.22 -2.03
C PHE A 164 -6.96 -35.17 -0.90
N LEU A 165 -6.61 -33.98 -0.38
CA LEU A 165 -5.65 -33.83 0.73
C LEU A 165 -6.09 -34.50 2.04
N PHE A 166 -7.38 -34.43 2.37
CA PHE A 166 -7.93 -34.95 3.64
C PHE A 166 -8.44 -36.40 3.51
N SER A 167 -8.55 -36.94 2.30
CA SER A 167 -8.86 -38.36 2.03
C SER A 167 -7.71 -39.32 2.32
N CYS A 168 -6.60 -38.86 2.87
CA CYS A 168 -5.40 -39.68 3.05
C CYS A 168 -4.73 -39.37 4.40
N TYR A 169 -4.12 -40.39 5.00
CA TYR A 169 -3.28 -40.22 6.18
C TYR A 169 -2.13 -39.21 5.95
N LEU A 170 -1.73 -39.02 4.68
CA LEU A 170 -0.72 -38.10 4.18
C LEU A 170 -0.61 -36.75 4.93
N THR A 171 -1.71 -36.01 5.07
CA THR A 171 -1.69 -34.67 5.70
C THR A 171 -2.03 -34.68 7.20
N LEU A 172 -2.49 -35.80 7.75
CA LEU A 172 -3.02 -35.87 9.11
C LEU A 172 -1.94 -35.61 10.19
N PRO A 173 -0.71 -36.15 10.11
CA PRO A 173 0.36 -35.82 11.06
C PRO A 173 0.72 -34.33 11.05
N TYR A 174 0.79 -33.71 9.86
CA TYR A 174 1.12 -32.29 9.69
C TYR A 174 0.03 -31.38 10.27
N GLN A 175 -1.25 -31.69 10.00
CA GLN A 175 -2.37 -30.94 10.57
C GLN A 175 -2.46 -31.06 12.09
N LEU A 176 -2.13 -32.23 12.66
CA LEU A 176 -2.06 -32.42 14.11
C LEU A 176 -0.93 -31.61 14.75
N ASP A 177 0.28 -31.66 14.19
CA ASP A 177 1.42 -30.86 14.65
C ASP A 177 1.10 -29.36 14.60
N LEU A 178 0.51 -28.89 13.50
CA LEU A 178 0.09 -27.50 13.33
C LEU A 178 -1.02 -27.10 14.34
N ALA A 179 -1.98 -27.98 14.61
CA ALA A 179 -3.03 -27.75 15.60
C ALA A 179 -2.45 -27.65 17.03
N LEU A 180 -1.47 -28.50 17.37
CA LEU A 180 -0.75 -28.43 18.65
C LEU A 180 0.08 -27.14 18.78
N LYS A 181 0.77 -26.70 17.72
CA LYS A 181 1.51 -25.43 17.68
C LYS A 181 0.60 -24.21 17.88
N VAL A 182 -0.61 -24.23 17.32
CA VAL A 182 -1.63 -23.19 17.55
C VAL A 182 -2.14 -23.24 19.00
N LEU A 183 -2.35 -24.42 19.57
CA LEU A 183 -2.76 -24.60 20.97
C LEU A 183 -1.68 -24.09 21.95
N ASN A 184 -0.41 -24.39 21.68
CA ASN A 184 0.76 -23.93 22.43
C ASN A 184 1.07 -22.43 22.24
N LYS A 185 0.40 -21.76 21.29
CA LYS A 185 0.64 -20.36 20.88
C LYS A 185 2.01 -20.10 20.24
N GLU A 186 2.66 -21.13 19.70
CA GLU A 186 3.90 -21.02 18.93
C GLU A 186 3.65 -20.34 17.57
N GLU A 187 2.51 -20.64 16.95
CA GLU A 187 2.11 -20.07 15.66
C GLU A 187 0.92 -19.09 15.78
N ARG A 188 0.95 -18.04 14.95
CA ARG A 188 -0.09 -17.00 14.98
C ARG A 188 -1.37 -17.47 14.30
N PHE A 189 -2.49 -17.45 15.02
CA PHE A 189 -3.83 -17.79 14.51
C PHE A 189 -4.12 -17.24 13.11
N ASP A 190 -3.94 -15.92 12.91
CA ASP A 190 -4.24 -15.23 11.65
C ASP A 190 -3.36 -15.68 10.47
N LYS A 191 -2.20 -16.30 10.71
CA LYS A 191 -1.33 -16.89 9.68
C LYS A 191 -1.93 -18.23 9.22
N VAL A 192 -2.33 -19.06 10.18
CA VAL A 192 -2.67 -20.47 9.98
C VAL A 192 -4.13 -20.73 9.61
N VAL A 193 -5.08 -20.07 10.29
CA VAL A 193 -6.51 -20.39 10.21
C VAL A 193 -7.24 -19.52 9.20
N ILE A 194 -8.23 -20.08 8.51
CA ILE A 194 -9.19 -19.34 7.67
C ILE A 194 -10.21 -18.66 8.59
N ASP A 195 -9.93 -17.40 8.91
CA ASP A 195 -10.79 -16.52 9.72
C ASP A 195 -12.26 -16.53 9.24
N LYS A 196 -12.50 -16.58 7.92
CA LYS A 196 -13.86 -16.65 7.31
C LYS A 196 -14.73 -17.80 7.83
N LYS A 197 -14.13 -18.93 8.25
CA LYS A 197 -14.86 -20.15 8.67
C LYS A 197 -15.08 -20.22 10.18
N VAL A 198 -14.63 -19.20 10.92
CA VAL A 198 -14.62 -19.18 12.39
C VAL A 198 -15.49 -18.01 12.88
N GLU A 199 -16.54 -18.31 13.65
CA GLU A 199 -17.44 -17.26 14.18
C GLU A 199 -16.77 -16.37 15.23
N SER A 200 -15.88 -16.94 16.03
CA SER A 200 -15.09 -16.22 17.04
C SER A 200 -13.82 -16.99 17.37
N ARG A 201 -12.72 -16.25 17.60
CA ARG A 201 -11.44 -16.80 18.07
C ARG A 201 -11.64 -17.66 19.32
N ASP A 202 -12.42 -17.19 20.31
CA ASP A 202 -12.65 -17.92 21.56
C ASP A 202 -13.46 -19.21 21.34
N ALA A 203 -14.39 -19.22 20.38
CA ALA A 203 -15.12 -20.42 20.01
C ALA A 203 -14.18 -21.46 19.37
N TYR A 204 -13.23 -21.02 18.54
CA TYR A 204 -12.21 -21.90 17.96
C TYR A 204 -11.30 -22.52 19.02
N TYR A 205 -10.74 -21.73 19.95
CA TYR A 205 -9.89 -22.28 21.03
C TYR A 205 -10.65 -23.20 22.00
N ARG A 206 -11.99 -23.13 22.08
CA ARG A 206 -12.81 -24.11 22.82
C ARG A 206 -13.08 -25.40 22.03
N MET A 207 -13.12 -25.33 20.71
CA MET A 207 -13.31 -26.48 19.81
C MET A 207 -12.02 -27.24 19.51
N LEU A 208 -10.89 -26.52 19.38
CA LEU A 208 -9.60 -27.07 18.95
C LEU A 208 -9.11 -28.24 19.83
N PRO A 209 -9.18 -28.21 21.18
CA PRO A 209 -8.78 -29.35 22.01
C PRO A 209 -9.61 -30.62 21.72
N LYS A 210 -10.93 -30.46 21.54
CA LYS A 210 -11.82 -31.60 21.24
C LYS A 210 -11.51 -32.21 19.86
N ALA A 211 -11.28 -31.35 18.86
CA ALA A 211 -10.93 -31.79 17.52
C ALA A 211 -9.53 -32.42 17.45
N THR A 212 -8.56 -31.94 18.23
CA THR A 212 -7.24 -32.57 18.35
C THR A 212 -7.31 -33.91 19.07
N ASP A 213 -8.09 -34.05 20.15
CA ASP A 213 -8.31 -35.33 20.83
C ASP A 213 -9.01 -36.37 19.93
N GLU A 214 -10.03 -35.96 19.18
CA GLU A 214 -10.69 -36.80 18.17
C GLU A 214 -9.69 -37.27 17.09
N CYS A 215 -8.87 -36.35 16.58
CA CYS A 215 -7.90 -36.64 15.53
C CYS A 215 -6.70 -37.48 16.03
N MET A 216 -6.26 -37.30 17.28
CA MET A 216 -5.23 -38.12 17.94
C MET A 216 -5.71 -39.57 18.14
N LYS A 217 -6.95 -39.77 18.61
CA LYS A 217 -7.55 -41.11 18.72
C LYS A 217 -7.63 -41.80 17.35
N LEU A 218 -7.96 -41.05 16.30
CA LEU A 218 -8.02 -41.57 14.93
C LEU A 218 -6.63 -41.87 14.34
N LYS A 219 -5.61 -41.07 14.69
CA LYS A 219 -4.21 -41.39 14.39
C LYS A 219 -3.81 -42.71 15.05
N GLU A 220 -4.08 -42.89 16.34
CA GLU A 220 -3.74 -44.11 17.07
C GLU A 220 -4.38 -45.37 16.49
N THR A 221 -5.66 -45.32 16.07
CA THR A 221 -6.32 -46.50 15.48
C THR A 221 -5.72 -46.86 14.12
N LEU A 222 -5.37 -45.87 13.30
CA LEU A 222 -4.67 -46.07 12.03
C LEU A 222 -3.22 -46.57 12.25
N ASP A 223 -2.51 -46.05 13.25
CA ASP A 223 -1.16 -46.49 13.62
C ASP A 223 -1.15 -47.96 14.08
N LYS A 224 -2.10 -48.34 14.95
CA LYS A 224 -2.29 -49.72 15.42
C LYS A 224 -2.67 -50.67 14.27
N ALA A 225 -3.44 -50.20 13.29
CA ALA A 225 -3.77 -50.98 12.10
C ALA A 225 -2.59 -51.12 11.13
N TRP A 226 -1.77 -50.08 10.97
CA TRP A 226 -0.56 -50.10 10.14
C TRP A 226 0.54 -51.00 10.73
N GLN A 227 0.74 -50.97 12.05
CA GLN A 227 1.65 -51.88 12.76
C GLN A 227 1.26 -53.35 12.55
N LYS A 228 -0.05 -53.67 12.57
CA LYS A 228 -0.54 -55.03 12.23
C LYS A 228 -0.22 -55.44 10.79
N TYR A 229 -0.24 -54.51 9.84
CA TYR A 229 0.17 -54.78 8.45
C TYR A 229 1.69 -54.97 8.30
N LEU A 230 2.50 -54.21 9.05
CA LEU A 230 3.96 -54.33 9.04
C LEU A 230 4.44 -55.66 9.63
N ASN A 231 3.84 -56.09 10.74
CA ASN A 231 4.24 -57.29 11.49
C ASN A 231 3.85 -58.61 10.80
N GLU A 232 2.93 -58.61 9.83
CA GLU A 232 2.53 -59.83 9.10
C GLU A 232 3.57 -60.17 8.01
N PRO A 233 4.05 -61.43 7.92
CA PRO A 233 4.99 -61.87 6.88
C PRO A 233 4.38 -61.78 5.46
N GLU A 234 5.23 -61.65 4.43
CA GLU A 234 4.75 -61.53 3.04
C GLU A 234 4.02 -62.82 2.59
N GLY A 235 2.70 -62.70 2.38
CA GLY A 235 1.82 -63.80 2.00
C GLY A 235 0.37 -63.35 1.83
N THR A 236 -0.54 -64.28 1.54
CA THR A 236 -1.97 -63.98 1.26
C THR A 236 -2.69 -63.31 2.43
N LYS A 237 -2.26 -63.56 3.67
CA LYS A 237 -2.75 -62.86 4.87
C LYS A 237 -2.42 -61.37 4.86
N LYS A 238 -1.21 -60.99 4.45
CA LYS A 238 -0.76 -59.59 4.38
C LYS A 238 -1.59 -58.77 3.40
N VAL A 239 -2.02 -59.36 2.28
CA VAL A 239 -2.94 -58.73 1.33
C VAL A 239 -4.31 -58.48 1.99
N LYS A 240 -4.87 -59.47 2.70
CA LYS A 240 -6.14 -59.31 3.45
C LYS A 240 -6.03 -58.27 4.57
N VAL A 241 -4.90 -58.20 5.28
CA VAL A 241 -4.65 -57.17 6.30
C VAL A 241 -4.49 -55.79 5.65
N ARG A 242 -3.88 -55.69 4.46
CA ARG A 242 -3.82 -54.44 3.67
C ARG A 242 -5.20 -54.00 3.19
N GLU A 243 -6.05 -54.91 2.75
CA GLU A 243 -7.44 -54.62 2.41
C GLU A 243 -8.25 -54.20 3.63
N ALA A 244 -8.05 -54.84 4.79
CA ALA A 244 -8.66 -54.42 6.04
C ALA A 244 -8.18 -53.02 6.48
N TYR A 245 -6.88 -52.72 6.33
CA TYR A 245 -6.34 -51.38 6.52
C TYR A 245 -6.95 -50.38 5.53
N LYS A 246 -7.03 -50.70 4.22
CA LYS A 246 -7.66 -49.82 3.22
C LYS A 246 -9.16 -49.61 3.48
N LYS A 247 -9.89 -50.62 3.96
CA LYS A 247 -11.30 -50.49 4.37
C LYS A 247 -11.45 -49.63 5.62
N LEU A 248 -10.62 -49.86 6.65
CA LEU A 248 -10.56 -49.00 7.83
C LEU A 248 -10.18 -47.58 7.45
N GLU A 249 -9.23 -47.41 6.51
CA GLU A 249 -8.85 -46.13 5.96
C GLU A 249 -10.06 -45.51 5.26
N THR A 250 -10.77 -46.17 4.33
CA THR A 250 -11.95 -45.58 3.67
C THR A 250 -13.11 -45.25 4.61
N THR A 251 -13.35 -46.04 5.65
CA THR A 251 -14.30 -45.67 6.72
C THR A 251 -13.77 -44.52 7.59
N SER A 252 -12.46 -44.43 7.77
CA SER A 252 -11.81 -43.29 8.41
C SER A 252 -11.69 -42.09 7.48
N LYS A 253 -11.81 -42.21 6.15
CA LYS A 253 -11.71 -41.09 5.20
C LYS A 253 -12.90 -40.15 5.32
N THR A 254 -14.09 -40.69 5.57
CA THR A 254 -15.27 -39.87 5.88
C THR A 254 -15.11 -39.19 7.24
N GLY A 255 -14.71 -39.92 8.29
CA GLY A 255 -14.45 -39.34 9.62
C GLY A 255 -13.31 -38.31 9.67
N CYS A 256 -12.15 -38.62 9.08
CA CYS A 256 -11.01 -37.72 8.90
C CYS A 256 -11.43 -36.46 8.15
N LYS A 257 -12.15 -36.59 7.02
CA LYS A 257 -12.61 -35.45 6.23
C LYS A 257 -13.40 -34.47 7.08
N ASP A 258 -14.32 -34.96 7.92
CA ASP A 258 -15.14 -34.10 8.78
C ASP A 258 -14.36 -33.52 9.96
N ILE A 259 -13.44 -34.28 10.58
CA ILE A 259 -12.58 -33.79 11.67
C ILE A 259 -11.56 -32.75 11.17
N LEU A 260 -10.83 -33.04 10.09
CA LEU A 260 -9.81 -32.15 9.51
C LEU A 260 -10.46 -30.87 8.95
N ARG A 261 -11.70 -30.94 8.43
CA ARG A 261 -12.48 -29.75 8.07
C ARG A 261 -12.73 -28.82 9.25
N LYS A 262 -12.87 -29.31 10.49
CA LYS A 262 -13.03 -28.45 11.70
C LYS A 262 -11.82 -27.56 11.94
N PHE A 263 -10.60 -27.99 11.60
CA PHE A 263 -9.39 -27.21 11.84
C PHE A 263 -9.30 -25.92 11.00
N CYS A 264 -10.01 -25.85 9.86
CA CYS A 264 -10.13 -24.65 9.03
C CYS A 264 -8.79 -24.03 8.58
N PHE A 265 -7.74 -24.82 8.31
CA PHE A 265 -6.44 -24.31 7.87
C PHE A 265 -6.47 -23.78 6.42
N LYS A 266 -5.60 -22.79 6.12
CA LYS A 266 -5.48 -22.18 4.79
C LYS A 266 -4.79 -23.09 3.77
N MET A 267 -5.15 -22.94 2.49
CA MET A 267 -4.56 -23.75 1.41
C MET A 267 -3.05 -23.54 1.23
N LYS A 268 -2.58 -22.30 1.38
CA LYS A 268 -1.16 -21.93 1.24
C LYS A 268 -0.22 -22.73 2.15
N LEU A 269 -0.69 -23.17 3.33
CA LEU A 269 0.08 -24.04 4.22
C LEU A 269 0.26 -25.47 3.70
N PHE A 270 -0.69 -25.95 2.88
CA PHE A 270 -0.60 -27.24 2.20
C PHE A 270 0.20 -27.14 0.91
N GLU A 271 0.20 -25.98 0.25
CA GLU A 271 1.09 -25.66 -0.87
C GLU A 271 2.55 -25.66 -0.40
N GLU A 272 2.88 -24.89 0.63
CA GLU A 272 4.20 -24.86 1.29
C GLU A 272 4.65 -26.26 1.74
N TRP A 273 3.72 -27.08 2.27
CA TRP A 273 3.99 -28.45 2.68
C TRP A 273 4.22 -29.42 1.50
N LEU A 274 3.44 -29.30 0.42
CA LEU A 274 3.65 -30.03 -0.85
C LEU A 274 4.96 -29.64 -1.56
N ASP A 275 5.55 -28.51 -1.16
CA ASP A 275 6.80 -27.99 -1.69
C ASP A 275 8.04 -28.34 -0.87
N LEU A 276 7.91 -29.07 0.25
CA LEU A 276 9.03 -29.51 1.08
C LEU A 276 10.02 -30.40 0.29
N PRO A 277 11.35 -30.21 0.46
CA PRO A 277 12.36 -30.97 -0.30
C PRO A 277 12.25 -32.48 -0.16
N GLU A 278 11.96 -32.98 1.04
CA GLU A 278 11.82 -34.41 1.33
C GLU A 278 10.67 -35.06 0.53
N LEU A 279 9.50 -34.40 0.52
CA LEU A 279 8.34 -34.86 -0.22
C LEU A 279 8.52 -34.70 -1.73
N LYS A 280 9.21 -33.64 -2.19
CA LYS A 280 9.58 -33.48 -3.60
C LYS A 280 10.49 -34.61 -4.08
N ALA A 281 11.52 -34.98 -3.32
CA ALA A 281 12.40 -36.10 -3.64
C ALA A 281 11.63 -37.43 -3.68
N ASP A 282 10.82 -37.72 -2.65
CA ASP A 282 9.98 -38.93 -2.63
C ASP A 282 8.99 -38.97 -3.82
N LEU A 283 8.45 -37.81 -4.25
CA LEU A 283 7.54 -37.72 -5.42
C LEU A 283 8.27 -37.88 -6.77
N GLU A 284 9.51 -37.42 -6.87
CA GLU A 284 10.34 -37.62 -8.06
C GLU A 284 10.77 -39.09 -8.18
N ASP A 285 11.15 -39.73 -7.07
CA ASP A 285 11.33 -41.18 -6.98
C ASP A 285 10.05 -41.93 -7.41
N CYS A 286 8.88 -41.55 -6.89
CA CYS A 286 7.59 -42.13 -7.31
C CYS A 286 7.34 -41.96 -8.81
N ARG A 287 7.66 -40.79 -9.39
CA ARG A 287 7.48 -40.53 -10.81
C ARG A 287 8.39 -41.42 -11.65
N ASN A 288 9.67 -41.53 -11.30
CA ASN A 288 10.65 -42.36 -12.00
C ASN A 288 10.31 -43.86 -11.93
N LEU A 289 9.66 -44.31 -10.85
CA LEU A 289 9.15 -45.68 -10.69
C LEU A 289 7.91 -45.98 -11.55
N VAL A 290 6.98 -45.02 -11.67
CA VAL A 290 5.67 -45.23 -12.35
C VAL A 290 5.73 -44.88 -13.84
N GLU A 291 6.51 -43.86 -14.21
CA GLU A 291 6.67 -43.33 -15.56
C GLU A 291 8.17 -43.25 -15.93
N PRO A 292 8.82 -44.39 -16.20
CA PRO A 292 10.21 -44.39 -16.64
C PRO A 292 10.35 -43.62 -17.97
N THR A 293 11.15 -42.57 -17.97
CA THR A 293 11.34 -41.68 -19.12
C THR A 293 11.90 -42.43 -20.34
N PRO A 294 11.20 -42.45 -21.49
CA PRO A 294 11.72 -43.11 -22.69
C PRO A 294 12.78 -42.23 -23.35
N VAL A 295 14.05 -42.59 -23.17
CA VAL A 295 15.17 -41.93 -23.86
C VAL A 295 15.12 -42.29 -25.35
N MET A 296 14.89 -41.31 -26.23
CA MET A 296 15.08 -41.48 -27.66
C MET A 296 16.58 -41.43 -28.03
N ARG A 297 17.04 -42.44 -28.76
CA ARG A 297 18.20 -42.35 -29.65
C ARG A 297 17.82 -42.92 -31.02
N GLY A 298 18.56 -42.49 -32.04
CA GLY A 298 18.24 -42.72 -33.45
C GLY A 298 18.36 -44.18 -33.93
N HIS A 299 18.34 -44.35 -35.25
CA HIS A 299 18.19 -45.61 -35.97
C HIS A 299 19.10 -46.76 -35.48
N VAL A 300 18.59 -47.63 -34.61
CA VAL A 300 18.68 -49.11 -34.65
C VAL A 300 17.85 -49.70 -33.50
N ARG A 301 17.03 -50.72 -33.79
CA ARG A 301 16.15 -51.37 -32.81
C ARG A 301 16.93 -52.35 -31.91
N ALA A 302 17.33 -51.92 -30.72
CA ALA A 302 17.70 -52.83 -29.62
C ALA A 302 17.28 -52.23 -28.28
N LYS A 303 16.24 -52.80 -27.65
CA LYS A 303 15.68 -52.28 -26.39
C LYS A 303 16.29 -52.98 -25.17
N LEU A 304 17.06 -52.24 -24.39
CA LEU A 304 17.11 -52.45 -22.93
C LEU A 304 17.05 -51.08 -22.27
N ALA A 305 15.87 -50.71 -21.75
CA ALA A 305 15.75 -49.51 -20.95
C ALA A 305 16.60 -49.70 -19.68
N ARG A 306 17.69 -48.93 -19.55
CA ARG A 306 18.48 -48.89 -18.33
C ARG A 306 17.60 -48.22 -17.28
N LYS A 307 16.81 -49.02 -16.56
CA LYS A 307 16.03 -48.56 -15.42
C LYS A 307 16.99 -47.79 -14.50
N PRO A 308 16.64 -46.59 -14.00
CA PRO A 308 17.21 -46.19 -12.74
C PRO A 308 16.77 -47.27 -11.74
N GLU A 309 17.72 -48.02 -11.19
CA GLU A 309 17.45 -48.99 -10.13
C GLU A 309 17.18 -48.24 -8.83
N ILE A 310 16.07 -47.50 -8.81
CA ILE A 310 15.39 -47.14 -7.57
C ILE A 310 15.00 -48.48 -6.96
N SER A 311 15.83 -48.92 -6.02
CA SER A 311 15.73 -50.23 -5.39
C SER A 311 14.31 -50.48 -4.91
N ALA A 312 13.87 -51.74 -4.98
CA ALA A 312 12.61 -52.15 -4.35
C ALA A 312 12.59 -51.81 -2.84
N SER A 313 13.75 -51.63 -2.19
CA SER A 313 13.84 -51.07 -0.83
C SER A 313 13.32 -49.63 -0.76
N ARG A 314 13.73 -48.75 -1.67
CA ARG A 314 13.34 -47.34 -1.72
C ARG A 314 11.84 -47.16 -1.96
N ALA A 315 11.27 -47.98 -2.85
CA ALA A 315 9.81 -48.03 -3.03
C ALA A 315 9.07 -48.49 -1.75
N LYS A 316 9.62 -49.48 -1.02
CA LYS A 316 9.09 -49.92 0.29
C LYS A 316 9.27 -48.85 1.37
N GLU A 317 10.36 -48.09 1.40
CA GLU A 317 10.58 -46.96 2.33
C GLU A 317 9.52 -45.87 2.14
N ILE A 318 9.26 -45.47 0.89
CA ILE A 318 8.23 -44.47 0.55
C ILE A 318 6.84 -44.98 0.95
N GLU A 319 6.53 -46.25 0.68
CA GLU A 319 5.27 -46.88 1.10
C GLU A 319 5.14 -46.97 2.63
N GLN A 320 6.23 -47.22 3.37
CA GLN A 320 6.25 -47.24 4.83
C GLN A 320 6.07 -45.84 5.44
N ARG A 321 6.73 -44.82 4.87
CA ARG A 321 6.68 -43.42 5.32
C ARG A 321 5.29 -42.82 5.13
N TRP A 322 4.72 -42.95 3.94
CA TRP A 322 3.48 -42.27 3.56
C TRP A 322 2.21 -43.14 3.69
N ARG A 323 2.36 -44.45 3.91
CA ARG A 323 1.27 -45.47 4.00
C ARG A 323 0.42 -45.60 2.74
N LEU A 324 0.94 -45.10 1.61
CA LEU A 324 0.33 -45.08 0.30
C LEU A 324 1.25 -45.79 -0.69
N SER A 325 0.70 -46.42 -1.72
CA SER A 325 1.56 -46.92 -2.81
C SER A 325 2.17 -45.72 -3.58
N PRO A 326 3.37 -45.87 -4.18
CA PRO A 326 3.98 -44.81 -4.99
C PRO A 326 3.06 -44.26 -6.10
N SER A 327 2.24 -45.11 -6.71
CA SER A 327 1.26 -44.71 -7.73
C SER A 327 0.05 -43.97 -7.15
N GLU A 328 -0.45 -44.39 -5.98
CA GLU A 328 -1.55 -43.69 -5.28
C GLU A 328 -1.09 -42.30 -4.81
N LEU A 329 0.08 -42.19 -4.17
CA LEU A 329 0.68 -40.93 -3.71
C LEU A 329 0.87 -39.94 -4.87
N LEU A 330 1.47 -40.41 -5.97
CA LEU A 330 1.69 -39.64 -7.19
C LEU A 330 0.36 -39.15 -7.79
N HIS A 331 -0.66 -40.01 -7.86
CA HIS A 331 -2.00 -39.64 -8.35
C HIS A 331 -2.68 -38.58 -7.47
N ILE A 332 -2.63 -38.73 -6.14
CA ILE A 332 -3.22 -37.77 -5.19
C ILE A 332 -2.57 -36.39 -5.36
N VAL A 333 -1.24 -36.31 -5.32
CA VAL A 333 -0.54 -35.01 -5.42
C VAL A 333 -0.74 -34.36 -6.79
N ARG A 334 -0.79 -35.14 -7.88
CA ARG A 334 -1.16 -34.61 -9.21
C ARG A 334 -2.57 -34.04 -9.24
N SER A 335 -3.55 -34.75 -8.69
CA SER A 335 -4.95 -34.28 -8.66
C SER A 335 -5.11 -33.04 -7.78
N VAL A 336 -4.40 -32.95 -6.66
CA VAL A 336 -4.37 -31.74 -5.81
C VAL A 336 -3.75 -30.56 -6.57
N ARG A 337 -2.56 -30.73 -7.16
CA ARG A 337 -1.90 -29.66 -7.95
C ARG A 337 -2.77 -29.20 -9.12
N LYS A 338 -3.38 -30.14 -9.86
CA LYS A 338 -4.32 -29.84 -10.94
C LYS A 338 -5.50 -28.98 -10.46
N HIS A 339 -6.16 -29.36 -9.36
CA HIS A 339 -7.30 -28.59 -8.84
C HIS A 339 -6.88 -27.23 -8.24
N LEU A 340 -5.67 -27.13 -7.70
CA LEU A 340 -5.10 -25.85 -7.28
C LEU A 340 -4.83 -24.93 -8.49
N ASP A 341 -4.23 -25.45 -9.56
CA ASP A 341 -4.02 -24.71 -10.81
C ASP A 341 -5.34 -24.27 -11.44
N GLU A 342 -6.38 -25.12 -11.40
CA GLU A 342 -7.74 -24.78 -11.82
C GLU A 342 -8.35 -23.65 -10.95
N ALA A 343 -8.20 -23.73 -9.63
CA ALA A 343 -8.66 -22.68 -8.71
C ALA A 343 -7.92 -21.36 -8.94
N GLN A 344 -6.60 -21.41 -9.19
CA GLN A 344 -5.79 -20.22 -9.46
C GLN A 344 -6.13 -19.60 -10.81
N LYS A 345 -6.31 -20.41 -11.86
CA LYS A 345 -6.81 -19.94 -13.17
C LYS A 345 -8.18 -19.26 -13.04
N ALA A 346 -9.10 -19.85 -12.27
CA ALA A 346 -10.41 -19.25 -12.04
C ALA A 346 -10.33 -17.92 -11.26
N LYS A 347 -9.39 -17.77 -10.32
CA LYS A 347 -9.11 -16.49 -9.64
C LYS A 347 -8.52 -15.46 -10.59
N THR A 348 -7.52 -15.83 -11.41
CA THR A 348 -6.93 -14.94 -12.41
C THR A 348 -7.98 -14.47 -13.42
N GLU A 349 -8.81 -15.38 -13.91
CA GLU A 349 -9.93 -15.06 -14.80
C GLU A 349 -10.88 -14.04 -14.15
N MET A 350 -11.24 -14.20 -12.87
CA MET A 350 -12.07 -13.24 -12.14
C MET A 350 -11.41 -11.87 -12.01
N VAL A 351 -10.10 -11.81 -11.78
CA VAL A 351 -9.31 -10.57 -11.71
C VAL A 351 -9.29 -9.86 -13.07
N GLU A 352 -8.96 -10.58 -14.15
CA GLU A 352 -8.77 -10.01 -15.48
C GLU A 352 -10.05 -9.31 -16.01
N HIS A 353 -11.22 -9.91 -15.82
CA HIS A 353 -12.50 -9.29 -16.19
C HIS A 353 -12.85 -8.03 -15.35
N ASN A 354 -12.21 -7.85 -14.19
CA ASN A 354 -12.47 -6.76 -13.25
C ASN A 354 -11.41 -5.65 -13.24
N LEU A 355 -10.34 -5.75 -14.03
CA LEU A 355 -9.29 -4.72 -14.12
C LEU A 355 -9.84 -3.32 -14.47
N ARG A 356 -10.89 -3.23 -15.27
CA ARG A 356 -11.57 -1.96 -15.62
C ARG A 356 -12.10 -1.21 -14.38
N LEU A 357 -12.55 -1.94 -13.36
CA LEU A 357 -13.00 -1.37 -12.08
C LEU A 357 -11.86 -0.66 -11.36
N VAL A 358 -10.66 -1.26 -11.34
CA VAL A 358 -9.47 -0.67 -10.72
C VAL A 358 -9.16 0.68 -11.35
N ILE A 359 -9.11 0.77 -12.69
CA ILE A 359 -8.82 2.03 -13.40
C ILE A 359 -9.86 3.11 -13.05
N SER A 360 -11.15 2.76 -13.02
CA SER A 360 -12.23 3.70 -12.67
C SER A 360 -12.12 4.26 -11.23
N ILE A 361 -11.52 3.50 -10.31
CA ILE A 361 -11.27 3.93 -8.94
C ILE A 361 -9.98 4.75 -8.89
N ALA A 362 -8.90 4.26 -9.50
CA ALA A 362 -7.58 4.89 -9.52
C ALA A 362 -7.60 6.30 -10.15
N LYS A 363 -8.45 6.55 -11.16
CA LYS A 363 -8.63 7.89 -11.74
C LYS A 363 -8.94 8.98 -10.70
N LYS A 364 -9.59 8.66 -9.58
CA LYS A 364 -9.92 9.61 -8.49
C LYS A 364 -8.72 9.99 -7.61
N TYR A 365 -7.60 9.29 -7.79
CA TYR A 365 -6.37 9.41 -7.00
C TYR A 365 -5.16 9.87 -7.83
N GLN A 366 -5.37 10.22 -9.10
CA GLN A 366 -4.37 10.90 -9.92
C GLN A 366 -3.90 12.21 -9.27
N ASN A 367 -2.68 12.63 -9.62
CA ASN A 367 -2.05 13.87 -9.15
C ASN A 367 -1.85 13.96 -7.61
N ARG A 368 -1.72 12.82 -6.93
CA ARG A 368 -1.42 12.72 -5.48
C ARG A 368 0.03 12.34 -5.16
N GLY A 369 0.95 12.58 -6.09
CA GLY A 369 2.39 12.31 -5.94
C GLY A 369 2.87 10.93 -6.39
N LEU A 370 1.98 10.03 -6.82
CA LEU A 370 2.32 8.72 -7.39
C LEU A 370 1.87 8.64 -8.87
N LEU A 371 2.65 7.92 -9.70
CA LEU A 371 2.35 7.71 -11.12
C LEU A 371 1.07 6.88 -11.30
N PHE A 372 0.35 7.13 -12.40
CA PHE A 372 -0.96 6.49 -12.61
C PHE A 372 -0.87 4.98 -12.85
N THR A 373 0.20 4.49 -13.46
CA THR A 373 0.50 3.05 -13.60
C THR A 373 0.59 2.37 -12.23
N ASP A 374 1.25 3.01 -11.28
CA ASP A 374 1.57 2.42 -9.99
C ASP A 374 0.33 2.39 -9.09
N LEU A 375 -0.50 3.46 -9.16
CA LEU A 375 -1.84 3.48 -8.59
C LEU A 375 -2.72 2.34 -9.14
N ILE A 376 -2.60 2.02 -10.43
CA ILE A 376 -3.31 0.87 -11.03
C ILE A 376 -2.75 -0.45 -10.49
N GLN A 377 -1.43 -0.63 -10.40
CA GLN A 377 -0.86 -1.90 -9.91
C GLN A 377 -1.17 -2.15 -8.43
N GLU A 378 -1.08 -1.15 -7.57
CA GLU A 378 -1.47 -1.27 -6.16
C GLU A 378 -2.98 -1.50 -6.03
N GLY A 379 -3.78 -0.89 -6.90
CA GLY A 379 -5.20 -1.20 -7.05
C GLY A 379 -5.47 -2.65 -7.51
N ASN A 380 -4.69 -3.19 -8.44
CA ASN A 380 -4.75 -4.58 -8.90
C ASN A 380 -4.40 -5.54 -7.77
N MET A 381 -3.38 -5.24 -6.96
CA MET A 381 -3.04 -6.00 -5.75
C MET A 381 -4.15 -5.96 -4.70
N GLY A 382 -4.88 -4.84 -4.61
CA GLY A 382 -6.13 -4.73 -3.85
C GLY A 382 -7.25 -5.61 -4.40
N LEU A 383 -7.42 -5.66 -5.73
CA LEU A 383 -8.41 -6.51 -6.42
C LEU A 383 -8.12 -8.00 -6.23
N VAL A 384 -6.87 -8.45 -6.35
CA VAL A 384 -6.48 -9.85 -6.09
C VAL A 384 -6.85 -10.26 -4.66
N LYS A 385 -6.54 -9.42 -3.66
CA LYS A 385 -6.94 -9.63 -2.26
C LYS A 385 -8.47 -9.65 -2.07
N ALA A 386 -9.21 -8.89 -2.87
CA ALA A 386 -10.67 -8.93 -2.87
C ALA A 386 -11.21 -10.24 -3.44
N VAL A 387 -10.65 -10.76 -4.53
CA VAL A 387 -11.03 -12.06 -5.12
C VAL A 387 -10.76 -13.21 -4.16
N GLU A 388 -9.58 -13.27 -3.51
CA GLU A 388 -9.30 -14.26 -2.45
C GLU A 388 -10.31 -14.21 -1.29
N LYS A 389 -10.82 -13.01 -0.98
CA LYS A 389 -11.68 -12.78 0.20
C LYS A 389 -13.17 -12.76 -0.08
N PHE A 390 -13.61 -12.70 -1.33
CA PHE A 390 -15.02 -12.60 -1.70
C PHE A 390 -15.86 -13.82 -1.24
N GLU A 391 -17.15 -13.57 -1.02
CA GLU A 391 -18.15 -14.55 -0.59
C GLU A 391 -19.49 -14.25 -1.29
N TYR A 392 -19.76 -14.95 -2.39
CA TYR A 392 -20.99 -14.75 -3.16
C TYR A 392 -22.28 -15.05 -2.37
N ARG A 393 -22.19 -15.91 -1.34
CA ARG A 393 -23.30 -16.32 -0.47
C ARG A 393 -23.94 -15.16 0.30
N ARG A 394 -23.23 -14.04 0.50
CA ARG A 394 -23.79 -12.81 1.11
C ARG A 394 -24.72 -12.02 0.18
N GLY A 395 -24.80 -12.38 -1.10
CA GLY A 395 -25.72 -11.79 -2.08
C GLY A 395 -25.30 -10.43 -2.67
N TYR A 396 -24.30 -9.74 -2.10
CA TYR A 396 -23.75 -8.50 -2.65
C TYR A 396 -23.00 -8.72 -3.97
N LYS A 397 -22.98 -7.72 -4.85
CA LYS A 397 -22.18 -7.73 -6.09
C LYS A 397 -20.69 -7.69 -5.78
N PHE A 398 -19.86 -8.32 -6.61
CA PHE A 398 -18.41 -8.34 -6.40
C PHE A 398 -17.81 -6.91 -6.41
N SER A 399 -18.22 -6.07 -7.36
CA SER A 399 -17.73 -4.69 -7.50
C SER A 399 -17.91 -3.83 -6.23
N THR A 400 -19.00 -4.00 -5.48
CA THR A 400 -19.23 -3.32 -4.20
C THR A 400 -18.19 -3.69 -3.15
N TYR A 401 -17.83 -4.98 -3.08
CA TYR A 401 -16.83 -5.51 -2.16
C TYR A 401 -15.40 -5.13 -2.59
N ALA A 402 -15.09 -5.32 -3.87
CA ALA A 402 -13.77 -5.03 -4.45
C ALA A 402 -13.41 -3.53 -4.33
N THR A 403 -14.40 -2.63 -4.48
CA THR A 403 -14.18 -1.17 -4.35
C THR A 403 -13.53 -0.79 -3.02
N TRP A 404 -13.85 -1.48 -1.92
CA TRP A 404 -13.25 -1.19 -0.62
C TRP A 404 -11.77 -1.60 -0.56
N TRP A 405 -11.44 -2.81 -1.00
CA TRP A 405 -10.06 -3.32 -1.03
C TRP A 405 -9.16 -2.55 -2.01
N ILE A 406 -9.66 -2.23 -3.20
CA ILE A 406 -8.95 -1.43 -4.20
C ILE A 406 -8.65 -0.03 -3.63
N ARG A 407 -9.65 0.63 -3.04
CA ARG A 407 -9.48 1.95 -2.41
C ARG A 407 -8.47 1.90 -1.26
N GLN A 408 -8.55 0.87 -0.41
CA GLN A 408 -7.65 0.71 0.73
C GLN A 408 -6.20 0.49 0.27
N ALA A 409 -5.97 -0.31 -0.77
CA ALA A 409 -4.64 -0.53 -1.32
C ALA A 409 -4.06 0.76 -1.93
N ILE A 410 -4.82 1.45 -2.79
CA ILE A 410 -4.40 2.71 -3.42
C ILE A 410 -4.12 3.80 -2.37
N THR A 411 -5.03 4.00 -1.41
CA THR A 411 -4.86 5.04 -0.38
C THR A 411 -3.66 4.74 0.52
N ARG A 412 -3.41 3.45 0.80
CA ARG A 412 -2.25 3.02 1.56
C ARG A 412 -0.94 3.21 0.78
N SER A 413 -0.87 2.82 -0.49
CA SER A 413 0.30 3.02 -1.34
C SER A 413 0.67 4.51 -1.42
N ILE A 414 -0.32 5.40 -1.64
CA ILE A 414 -0.08 6.85 -1.63
C ILE A 414 0.53 7.29 -0.29
N ALA A 415 -0.01 6.82 0.83
CA ALA A 415 0.55 7.14 2.14
C ALA A 415 1.95 6.54 2.38
N ASP A 416 2.22 5.34 1.84
CA ASP A 416 3.46 4.60 2.04
C ASP A 416 4.61 5.03 1.10
N GLN A 417 4.31 5.54 -0.12
CA GLN A 417 5.28 5.73 -1.23
C GLN A 417 5.27 7.13 -1.87
N ALA A 418 4.18 7.92 -1.83
CA ALA A 418 4.06 9.14 -2.64
C ALA A 418 4.84 10.38 -2.14
N ARG A 419 5.72 10.21 -1.14
CA ARG A 419 6.60 11.27 -0.61
C ARG A 419 8.02 10.74 -0.50
N THR A 420 9.00 11.56 -0.91
CA THR A 420 10.44 11.29 -0.79
C THR A 420 10.86 10.97 0.64
N ILE A 421 10.31 11.71 1.61
CA ILE A 421 10.45 11.42 3.03
C ILE A 421 9.19 10.68 3.49
N ARG A 422 9.35 9.41 3.88
CA ARG A 422 8.27 8.54 4.31
C ARG A 422 7.67 8.99 5.64
N ILE A 423 6.38 9.30 5.65
CA ILE A 423 5.62 9.65 6.85
C ILE A 423 4.71 8.45 7.24
N PRO A 424 4.58 8.07 8.53
CA PRO A 424 3.67 7.00 8.94
C PRO A 424 2.20 7.27 8.57
N VAL A 425 1.46 6.23 8.15
CA VAL A 425 0.07 6.35 7.66
C VAL A 425 -0.85 7.12 8.62
N HIS A 426 -0.78 6.87 9.93
CA HIS A 426 -1.61 7.57 10.91
C HIS A 426 -1.32 9.09 10.99
N MET A 427 -0.07 9.50 10.73
CA MET A 427 0.30 10.92 10.66
C MET A 427 -0.22 11.57 9.37
N ILE A 428 -0.28 10.82 8.26
CA ILE A 428 -0.90 11.27 7.01
C ILE A 428 -2.42 11.38 7.16
N GLU A 429 -3.07 10.47 7.91
CA GLU A 429 -4.49 10.61 8.27
C GLU A 429 -4.75 11.86 9.11
N THR A 430 -3.90 12.18 10.10
CA THR A 430 -4.03 13.44 10.86
C THR A 430 -3.74 14.66 9.99
N LEU A 431 -2.74 14.60 9.09
CA LEU A 431 -2.42 15.69 8.16
C LEU A 431 -3.61 15.99 7.24
N ASN A 432 -4.23 14.96 6.65
CA ASN A 432 -5.40 15.14 5.79
C ASN A 432 -6.59 15.76 6.54
N LYS A 433 -6.78 15.44 7.83
CA LYS A 433 -7.81 16.09 8.67
C LYS A 433 -7.48 17.56 8.93
N VAL A 434 -6.23 17.86 9.31
CA VAL A 434 -5.74 19.24 9.50
C VAL A 434 -5.91 20.06 8.23
N MET A 435 -5.52 19.55 7.06
CA MET A 435 -5.73 20.21 5.76
C MET A 435 -7.22 20.37 5.40
N GLN A 436 -8.08 19.43 5.77
CA GLN A 436 -9.52 19.52 5.53
C GLN A 436 -10.16 20.62 6.40
N VAL A 437 -9.81 20.68 7.69
CA VAL A 437 -10.29 21.73 8.61
C VAL A 437 -9.68 23.08 8.23
N GLN A 438 -8.40 23.16 7.89
CA GLN A 438 -7.76 24.37 7.37
C GLN A 438 -8.54 24.91 6.15
N LYS A 439 -8.90 24.04 5.20
CA LYS A 439 -9.69 24.44 4.01
C LYS A 439 -11.10 24.89 4.37
N GLN A 440 -11.75 24.28 5.36
CA GLN A 440 -13.05 24.70 5.85
C GLN A 440 -12.97 26.07 6.53
N LEU A 441 -12.04 26.27 7.47
CA LEU A 441 -11.80 27.55 8.15
C LEU A 441 -11.41 28.65 7.17
N THR A 442 -10.61 28.35 6.13
CA THR A 442 -10.30 29.32 5.05
C THR A 442 -11.57 29.80 4.33
N GLN A 443 -12.56 28.91 4.15
CA GLN A 443 -13.84 29.24 3.52
C GLN A 443 -14.79 30.02 4.46
N GLU A 444 -14.69 29.81 5.77
CA GLU A 444 -15.53 30.46 6.79
C GLU A 444 -14.98 31.83 7.22
N LEU A 445 -13.66 31.95 7.40
CA LEU A 445 -12.97 33.16 7.86
C LEU A 445 -12.51 34.08 6.71
N GLY A 446 -12.32 33.53 5.50
CA GLY A 446 -11.88 34.30 4.33
C GLY A 446 -10.39 34.63 4.27
N HIS A 447 -9.60 34.21 5.27
CA HIS A 447 -8.13 34.26 5.29
C HIS A 447 -7.54 32.88 5.55
N GLU A 448 -6.23 32.70 5.33
CA GLU A 448 -5.56 31.47 5.78
C GLU A 448 -5.60 31.40 7.31
N PRO A 449 -6.10 30.31 7.91
CA PRO A 449 -6.32 30.24 9.35
C PRO A 449 -5.00 30.02 10.10
N THR A 450 -4.91 30.58 11.30
CA THR A 450 -3.73 30.42 12.15
C THR A 450 -3.62 28.99 12.71
N ALA A 451 -2.42 28.59 13.12
CA ALA A 451 -2.21 27.29 13.76
C ALA A 451 -3.02 27.13 15.07
N GLU A 452 -3.37 28.24 15.72
CA GLU A 452 -4.19 28.27 16.93
C GLU A 452 -5.67 28.04 16.62
N GLU A 453 -6.22 28.69 15.59
CA GLU A 453 -7.59 28.45 15.11
C GLU A 453 -7.80 26.99 14.70
N VAL A 454 -6.88 26.43 13.92
CA VAL A 454 -6.93 25.02 13.49
C VAL A 454 -6.80 24.07 14.68
N ALA A 455 -5.99 24.42 15.70
CA ALA A 455 -5.82 23.64 16.92
C ALA A 455 -7.09 23.64 17.80
N ASN A 456 -7.75 24.79 17.93
CA ASN A 456 -9.01 24.94 18.66
C ASN A 456 -10.13 24.11 18.03
N GLU A 457 -10.33 24.20 16.71
CA GLU A 457 -11.36 23.43 16.00
C GLU A 457 -11.09 21.93 16.06
N MET A 458 -9.83 21.51 15.87
CA MET A 458 -9.42 20.10 15.97
C MET A 458 -9.36 19.55 17.40
N ASN A 459 -9.49 20.40 18.44
CA ASN A 459 -9.26 20.06 19.85
C ASN A 459 -7.88 19.37 20.07
N MET A 460 -6.83 19.94 19.49
CA MET A 460 -5.45 19.45 19.56
C MET A 460 -4.51 20.52 20.15
N ALA A 461 -3.38 20.12 20.73
CA ALA A 461 -2.37 21.07 21.19
C ALA A 461 -1.72 21.82 20.01
N ILE A 462 -1.51 23.13 20.17
CA ILE A 462 -0.97 24.04 19.14
C ILE A 462 0.37 23.50 18.58
N ASP A 463 1.31 23.14 19.46
CA ASP A 463 2.61 22.56 19.08
C ASP A 463 2.49 21.35 18.15
N ARG A 464 1.49 20.50 18.39
CA ARG A 464 1.26 19.30 17.59
C ARG A 464 0.70 19.64 16.20
N VAL A 465 -0.17 20.65 16.10
CA VAL A 465 -0.64 21.17 14.82
C VAL A 465 0.52 21.83 14.06
N GLN A 466 1.33 22.66 14.72
CA GLN A 466 2.53 23.25 14.12
C GLN A 466 3.53 22.19 13.61
N GLN A 467 3.76 21.11 14.36
CA GLN A 467 4.59 19.98 13.91
C GLN A 467 4.00 19.30 12.68
N ILE A 468 2.69 19.04 12.65
CA ILE A 468 2.00 18.45 11.48
C ILE A 468 2.10 19.37 10.26
N MET A 469 1.96 20.70 10.45
CA MET A 469 2.10 21.70 9.38
C MET A 469 3.54 21.76 8.84
N LYS A 470 4.56 21.66 9.70
CA LYS A 470 5.96 21.53 9.26
C LYS A 470 6.19 20.23 8.48
N MET A 471 5.63 19.11 8.93
CA MET A 471 5.69 17.82 8.21
C MET A 471 4.88 17.80 6.89
N ALA A 472 3.96 18.74 6.69
CA ALA A 472 3.15 18.83 5.48
C ALA A 472 3.99 19.21 4.25
N GLN A 473 5.01 20.04 4.47
CA GLN A 473 5.89 20.61 3.44
C GLN A 473 6.55 19.51 2.60
N GLN A 474 6.67 19.73 1.30
CA GLN A 474 7.37 18.84 0.38
C GLN A 474 8.77 19.37 0.11
N PRO A 475 9.80 18.51 0.00
CA PRO A 475 11.14 18.96 -0.39
C PRO A 475 11.11 19.50 -1.83
N ILE A 476 11.80 20.62 -2.03
CA ILE A 476 11.95 21.28 -3.34
C ILE A 476 13.18 20.68 -4.05
N SER A 477 13.20 20.71 -5.39
CA SER A 477 14.38 20.27 -6.15
C SER A 477 15.52 21.27 -5.98
N LEU A 478 16.76 20.76 -5.84
CA LEU A 478 17.96 21.60 -5.88
C LEU A 478 18.16 22.26 -7.25
N GLN A 479 17.60 21.67 -8.31
CA GLN A 479 17.62 22.19 -9.68
C GLN A 479 16.43 23.13 -9.98
N SER A 480 15.60 23.47 -8.99
CA SER A 480 14.59 24.52 -9.18
C SER A 480 15.31 25.85 -9.46
N PRO A 481 15.04 26.53 -10.60
CA PRO A 481 15.66 27.80 -10.91
C PRO A 481 15.21 28.87 -9.92
N VAL A 482 16.10 29.81 -9.61
CA VAL A 482 15.86 30.91 -8.67
C VAL A 482 15.99 32.23 -9.41
N GLY A 483 14.87 32.95 -9.54
CA GLY A 483 14.78 34.21 -10.30
C GLY A 483 14.57 33.99 -11.80
N ASP A 484 14.78 35.04 -12.58
CA ASP A 484 14.58 35.06 -14.04
C ASP A 484 15.82 34.61 -14.85
N GLY A 485 16.93 34.28 -14.18
CA GLY A 485 18.15 33.77 -14.81
C GLY A 485 18.10 32.26 -15.00
N GLU A 486 18.29 31.78 -16.24
CA GLU A 486 18.22 30.33 -16.56
C GLU A 486 19.37 29.52 -15.92
N ASP A 487 20.49 30.17 -15.57
CA ASP A 487 21.70 29.51 -15.06
C ASP A 487 21.76 29.37 -13.51
N THR A 488 20.89 30.04 -12.75
CA THR A 488 20.98 30.04 -11.26
C THR A 488 20.00 29.07 -10.61
N ALA A 489 20.52 27.98 -10.04
CA ALA A 489 19.73 26.95 -9.37
C ALA A 489 19.70 27.15 -7.85
N LEU A 490 18.66 26.63 -7.18
CA LEU A 490 18.54 26.68 -5.72
C LEU A 490 19.73 26.02 -5.00
N GLY A 491 20.32 24.98 -5.59
CA GLY A 491 21.48 24.27 -5.05
C GLY A 491 22.73 25.14 -4.92
N ASP A 492 22.89 26.16 -5.77
CA ASP A 492 24.08 27.02 -5.79
C ASP A 492 24.15 27.95 -4.56
N PHE A 493 23.02 28.15 -3.88
CA PHE A 493 22.90 28.95 -2.65
C PHE A 493 23.08 28.13 -1.36
N ILE A 494 23.28 26.81 -1.44
CA ILE A 494 23.40 25.95 -0.26
C ILE A 494 24.86 25.85 0.17
N GLU A 495 25.19 26.53 1.27
CA GLU A 495 26.50 26.45 1.93
C GLU A 495 26.76 25.05 2.53
N ASP A 496 27.99 24.53 2.36
CA ASP A 496 28.43 23.30 3.02
C ASP A 496 28.93 23.62 4.45
N LYS A 497 28.09 23.34 5.44
CA LYS A 497 28.40 23.51 6.87
C LYS A 497 29.32 22.43 7.45
N SER A 498 29.66 21.40 6.67
CA SER A 498 30.58 20.33 7.10
C SER A 498 32.03 20.61 6.73
N ALA A 499 32.28 21.54 5.80
CA ALA A 499 33.62 21.99 5.47
C ALA A 499 34.20 22.87 6.60
N GLU A 500 35.38 22.50 7.11
CA GLU A 500 36.12 23.37 8.03
C GLU A 500 36.54 24.65 7.30
N ASN A 501 36.12 25.81 7.83
CA ASN A 501 36.57 27.09 7.32
C ASN A 501 38.08 27.25 7.59
N PRO A 502 38.93 27.55 6.59
CA PRO A 502 40.37 27.71 6.79
C PRO A 502 40.74 28.74 7.87
N SER A 503 39.89 29.73 8.11
CA SER A 503 40.03 30.69 9.23
C SER A 503 39.97 29.99 10.59
N ASP A 504 39.01 29.07 10.77
CA ASP A 504 38.75 28.39 12.03
C ASP A 504 39.77 27.28 12.28
N THR A 505 40.23 26.61 11.20
CA THR A 505 41.37 25.69 11.28
C THR A 505 42.65 26.44 11.67
N ALA A 506 42.85 27.66 11.16
CA ALA A 506 43.99 28.51 11.51
C ALA A 506 43.90 29.07 12.95
N SER A 507 42.71 29.50 13.40
CA SER A 507 42.49 29.98 14.78
C SER A 507 42.71 28.85 15.78
N THR A 508 42.18 27.65 15.51
CA THR A 508 42.35 26.45 16.33
C THR A 508 43.82 26.02 16.41
N ARG A 509 44.56 26.10 15.29
CA ARG A 509 46.00 25.81 15.26
C ARG A 509 46.80 26.83 16.07
N LEU A 510 46.53 28.13 15.90
CA LEU A 510 47.16 29.21 16.66
C LEU A 510 46.86 29.11 18.16
N LEU A 511 45.64 28.71 18.53
CA LEU A 511 45.25 28.43 19.90
C LEU A 511 46.06 27.26 20.48
N ARG A 512 46.24 26.17 19.72
CA ARG A 512 47.05 25.02 20.14
C ARG A 512 48.52 25.40 20.36
N GLU A 513 49.10 26.19 19.48
CA GLU A 513 50.48 26.69 19.61
C GLU A 513 50.64 27.63 20.83
N LYS A 514 49.69 28.54 21.07
CA LYS A 514 49.67 29.38 22.29
C LYS A 514 49.49 28.56 23.56
N ILE A 515 48.62 27.54 23.56
CA ILE A 515 48.44 26.66 24.72
C ILE A 515 49.74 25.92 25.03
N ASP A 516 50.44 25.36 24.04
CA ASP A 516 51.75 24.72 24.28
C ASP A 516 52.78 25.71 24.84
N PHE A 517 52.85 26.94 24.31
CA PHE A 517 53.73 27.98 24.84
C PHE A 517 53.46 28.30 26.32
N VAL A 518 52.20 28.47 26.73
CA VAL A 518 51.87 28.72 28.14
C VAL A 518 52.11 27.48 29.00
N LEU A 519 51.86 26.26 28.49
CA LEU A 519 52.14 25.01 29.20
C LEU A 519 53.64 24.81 29.49
N ARG A 520 54.54 25.24 28.59
CA ARG A 520 56.01 25.26 28.84
C ARG A 520 56.43 26.14 30.02
N SER A 521 55.57 27.04 30.50
CA SER A 521 55.82 27.88 31.68
C SER A 521 55.41 27.22 33.02
N LEU A 522 54.83 26.02 32.99
CA LEU A 522 54.55 25.20 34.17
C LEU A 522 55.74 24.28 34.47
N ALA A 523 55.75 23.67 35.67
CA ALA A 523 56.70 22.58 35.93
C ALA A 523 56.33 21.36 35.08
N GLU A 524 57.31 20.57 34.61
CA GLU A 524 57.04 19.45 33.68
C GLU A 524 55.94 18.50 34.19
N ARG A 525 55.97 18.16 35.48
CA ARG A 525 54.95 17.31 36.14
C ARG A 525 53.56 17.95 36.26
N GLU A 526 53.46 19.28 36.25
CA GLU A 526 52.18 20.01 36.18
C GLU A 526 51.66 20.03 34.74
N LYS A 527 52.56 20.23 33.76
CA LYS A 527 52.28 20.22 32.31
C LYS A 527 51.80 18.85 31.83
N GLU A 528 52.54 17.77 32.10
CA GLU A 528 52.17 16.41 31.67
C GLU A 528 50.83 15.95 32.25
N VAL A 529 50.53 16.31 33.51
CA VAL A 529 49.24 16.03 34.14
C VAL A 529 48.10 16.71 33.38
N LEU A 530 48.24 17.98 32.98
CA LEU A 530 47.23 18.66 32.18
C LEU A 530 47.10 18.07 30.76
N ILE A 531 48.21 17.77 30.09
CA ILE A 531 48.22 17.17 28.75
C ILE A 531 47.48 15.82 28.74
N LEU A 532 47.79 14.93 29.69
CA LEU A 532 47.14 13.62 29.80
C LEU A 532 45.69 13.71 30.28
N ARG A 533 45.35 14.68 31.14
CA ARG A 533 43.99 14.87 31.65
C ARG A 533 43.03 15.38 30.58
N PHE A 534 43.46 16.38 29.80
CA PHE A 534 42.63 17.03 28.77
C PHE A 534 42.86 16.50 27.35
N GLY A 535 43.80 15.58 27.14
CA GLY A 535 44.04 14.96 25.83
C GLY A 535 44.70 15.88 24.81
N LEU A 536 45.49 16.87 25.23
CA LEU A 536 45.98 17.96 24.36
C LEU A 536 46.97 17.52 23.26
N LEU A 537 47.52 16.31 23.36
CA LEU A 537 48.31 15.66 22.29
C LEU A 537 47.43 14.67 21.51
N ASP A 538 46.95 13.64 22.21
CA ASP A 538 46.34 12.43 21.64
C ASP A 538 44.83 12.53 21.36
N GLY A 539 44.17 13.63 21.73
CA GLY A 539 42.70 13.79 21.71
C GLY A 539 41.95 13.04 22.82
N VAL A 540 42.58 12.05 23.46
CA VAL A 540 41.96 11.20 24.49
C VAL A 540 42.14 11.79 25.89
N GLN A 541 41.04 12.17 26.53
CA GLN A 541 41.00 12.59 27.94
C GLN A 541 41.15 11.37 28.87
N ARG A 542 42.09 11.40 29.81
CA ARG A 542 42.30 10.32 30.79
C ARG A 542 41.69 10.66 32.15
N THR A 543 41.25 9.65 32.90
CA THR A 543 40.70 9.87 34.25
C THR A 543 41.79 10.19 35.27
N LEU A 544 41.43 10.86 36.38
CA LEU A 544 42.38 11.17 37.47
C LEU A 544 43.06 9.93 38.07
N GLU A 545 42.43 8.76 37.94
CA GLU A 545 42.95 7.49 38.44
C GLU A 545 43.91 6.81 37.43
N GLU A 546 43.64 6.89 36.13
CA GLU A 546 44.57 6.48 35.08
C GLU A 546 45.85 7.31 35.07
N VAL A 547 45.72 8.63 35.19
CA VAL A 547 46.87 9.54 35.36
C VAL A 547 47.59 9.22 36.69
N GLY A 548 46.86 8.79 37.72
CA GLY A 548 47.40 8.26 38.99
C GLY A 548 48.30 7.06 38.81
N ARG A 549 47.83 6.08 38.04
CA ARG A 549 48.57 4.88 37.68
C ARG A 549 49.85 5.22 36.90
N HIS A 550 49.78 6.18 35.97
CA HIS A 550 50.93 6.63 35.19
C HIS A 550 52.03 7.28 36.06
N PHE A 551 51.65 8.21 36.94
CA PHE A 551 52.61 8.90 37.82
C PHE A 551 53.00 8.14 39.10
N LYS A 552 52.43 6.96 39.34
CA LYS A 552 52.54 6.19 40.60
C LYS A 552 52.14 7.02 41.83
N VAL A 553 51.01 7.72 41.72
CA VAL A 553 50.52 8.71 42.70
C VAL A 553 49.01 8.53 42.91
N THR A 554 48.52 8.86 44.12
CA THR A 554 47.09 8.76 44.44
C THR A 554 46.24 9.75 43.60
N ARG A 555 45.01 9.33 43.25
CA ARG A 555 44.02 10.15 42.52
C ARG A 555 43.90 11.58 43.07
N GLU A 556 43.77 11.70 44.39
CA GLU A 556 43.60 13.01 45.06
C GLU A 556 44.84 13.90 44.91
N ARG A 557 46.04 13.33 44.91
CA ARG A 557 47.27 14.11 44.72
C ARG A 557 47.40 14.63 43.29
N ILE A 558 46.82 13.97 42.28
CA ILE A 558 46.73 14.54 40.94
C ILE A 558 45.70 15.65 40.85
N ARG A 559 44.54 15.50 41.49
CA ARG A 559 43.55 16.59 41.61
C ARG A 559 44.18 17.85 42.23
N GLN A 560 45.06 17.70 43.22
CA GLN A 560 45.83 18.81 43.79
C GLN A 560 46.83 19.43 42.79
N ILE A 561 47.52 18.61 41.99
CA ILE A 561 48.47 19.09 40.97
C ILE A 561 47.73 19.83 39.84
N GLU A 562 46.62 19.28 39.36
CA GLU A 562 45.70 19.88 38.39
C GLU A 562 45.19 21.23 38.88
N ALA A 563 44.59 21.29 40.08
CA ALA A 563 44.08 22.53 40.66
C ALA A 563 45.18 23.60 40.85
N LYS A 564 46.40 23.18 41.24
CA LYS A 564 47.56 24.07 41.36
C LYS A 564 48.03 24.58 39.99
N ALA A 565 48.05 23.73 38.97
CA ALA A 565 48.42 24.10 37.60
C ALA A 565 47.40 25.08 37.01
N LEU A 566 46.10 24.79 37.12
CA LEU A 566 45.03 25.68 36.69
C LEU A 566 45.06 27.04 37.43
N ARG A 567 45.35 27.05 38.74
CA ARG A 567 45.54 28.30 39.51
C ARG A 567 46.73 29.12 38.99
N LYS A 568 47.82 28.50 38.54
CA LYS A 568 48.95 29.18 37.87
C LYS A 568 48.56 29.71 36.49
N MET A 569 47.80 28.95 35.70
CA MET A 569 47.31 29.38 34.37
C MET A 569 46.41 30.62 34.47
N ARG A 570 45.56 30.69 35.51
CA ARG A 570 44.70 31.85 35.82
C ARG A 570 45.46 33.12 36.27
N HIS A 571 46.78 33.10 36.40
CA HIS A 571 47.54 34.31 36.73
C HIS A 571 47.46 35.33 35.57
N PRO A 572 47.17 36.64 35.82
CA PRO A 572 46.91 37.62 34.75
C PRO A 572 47.93 37.66 33.63
N THR A 573 49.23 37.51 33.93
CA THR A 573 50.32 37.48 32.94
C THR A 573 50.19 36.35 31.92
N ARG A 574 49.70 35.18 32.33
CA ARG A 574 49.52 33.99 31.48
C ARG A 574 48.13 33.98 30.85
N MET A 575 47.13 34.40 31.60
CA MET A 575 45.76 34.55 31.15
C MET A 575 45.65 35.53 29.96
N ARG A 576 46.33 36.69 30.01
CA ARG A 576 46.39 37.65 28.88
C ARG A 576 46.92 37.06 27.57
N GLN A 577 47.80 36.06 27.62
CA GLN A 577 48.34 35.40 26.41
C GLN A 577 47.29 34.51 25.72
N LEU A 578 46.28 34.05 26.47
CA LEU A 578 45.18 33.22 26.01
C LEU A 578 43.89 34.03 25.75
N GLN A 579 43.60 35.07 26.54
CA GLN A 579 42.38 35.89 26.44
C GLN A 579 42.16 36.46 25.03
N GLY A 580 43.20 36.99 24.38
CA GLY A 580 43.10 37.53 23.01
C GLY A 580 42.86 36.48 21.91
N MET A 581 42.60 35.21 22.25
CA MET A 581 42.00 34.21 21.35
C MET A 581 40.51 33.99 21.62
N PHE A 582 40.05 34.17 22.87
CA PHE A 582 38.65 33.96 23.28
C PHE A 582 37.77 35.20 23.07
N GLU A 583 38.37 36.39 22.95
CA GLU A 583 37.66 37.65 22.67
C GLU A 583 37.04 37.71 21.25
N GLY A 584 37.36 36.76 20.37
CA GLY A 584 36.79 36.66 19.01
C GLY A 584 35.60 35.71 18.86
N GLU A 585 35.30 34.86 19.85
CA GLU A 585 34.29 33.77 19.73
C GLU A 585 33.18 33.85 20.80
N LEU A 586 33.15 34.91 21.61
CA LEU A 586 32.11 35.10 22.64
C LEU A 586 30.85 35.75 22.08
N ASP A 587 30.17 35.01 21.20
CA ASP A 587 28.77 35.28 20.86
C ASP A 587 27.89 34.84 22.05
N THR A 588 27.72 35.73 23.04
CA THR A 588 27.03 35.44 24.31
C THR A 588 25.49 35.35 24.17
N SER A 589 25.01 34.96 22.99
CA SER A 589 23.61 34.94 22.57
C SER A 589 22.96 33.55 22.65
N GLY A 590 23.74 32.51 22.93
CA GLY A 590 23.26 31.13 23.11
C GLY A 590 22.60 30.88 24.48
N PRO A 591 21.46 30.15 24.54
CA PRO A 591 20.77 29.89 25.80
C PRO A 591 21.59 28.98 26.72
N GLY A 592 21.97 29.52 27.89
CA GLY A 592 22.80 28.84 28.88
C GLY A 592 23.94 29.69 29.46
N PHE A 593 24.27 30.83 28.85
CA PHE A 593 25.33 31.73 29.34
C PHE A 593 24.87 32.77 30.38
N ASP A 594 23.55 32.93 30.60
CA ASP A 594 22.96 33.87 31.58
C ASP A 594 23.46 33.67 33.03
N GLN A 595 24.02 32.50 33.35
CA GLN A 595 24.54 32.18 34.68
C GLN A 595 25.97 32.70 34.95
N PHE A 596 26.63 33.30 33.95
CA PHE A 596 28.02 33.73 34.01
C PHE A 596 28.24 35.23 33.72
N ILE A 597 27.15 36.01 33.60
CA ILE A 597 27.23 37.48 33.48
C ILE A 597 27.28 38.04 34.91
N ASP A 598 28.41 38.64 35.30
CA ASP A 598 28.53 39.34 36.57
C ASP A 598 27.52 40.51 36.64
N ALA A 599 26.95 40.75 37.83
CA ALA A 599 25.80 41.66 37.98
C ALA A 599 26.10 43.12 37.57
N GLU A 600 27.37 43.55 37.57
CA GLU A 600 27.78 44.88 37.08
C GLU A 600 27.66 44.99 35.55
N THR A 601 28.04 43.96 34.78
CA THR A 601 27.94 43.97 33.30
C THR A 601 26.49 43.90 32.80
N ALA A 602 25.57 43.35 33.62
CA ALA A 602 24.14 43.40 33.33
C ALA A 602 23.56 44.82 33.49
N ALA A 603 24.08 45.62 34.43
CA ALA A 603 23.63 46.99 34.67
C ALA A 603 24.09 47.96 33.56
N GLU A 604 25.31 47.81 33.03
CA GLU A 604 25.81 48.64 31.92
C GLU A 604 25.03 48.41 30.61
N LYS A 605 24.67 47.17 30.28
CA LYS A 605 23.89 46.88 29.05
C LYS A 605 22.45 47.40 29.09
N LEU A 606 21.91 47.68 30.28
CA LEU A 606 20.59 48.30 30.48
C LEU A 606 20.62 49.84 30.44
N ALA A 607 21.80 50.45 30.29
CA ALA A 607 22.00 51.91 30.29
C ALA A 607 22.18 52.49 28.88
N VAL A 608 21.34 52.10 27.92
CA VAL A 608 21.19 52.79 26.62
C VAL A 608 19.79 53.42 26.57
N PRO A 609 19.64 54.72 26.27
CA PRO A 609 18.36 55.41 26.35
C PRO A 609 17.47 55.13 25.13
N GLU A 610 16.65 54.09 25.19
CA GLU A 610 15.51 53.95 24.29
C GLU A 610 14.47 55.04 24.57
N GLN A 611 14.00 55.71 23.52
CA GLN A 611 12.98 56.75 23.65
C GLN A 611 11.61 56.13 23.99
N PRO A 612 10.84 56.72 24.92
CA PRO A 612 9.56 56.15 25.33
C PRO A 612 8.54 56.21 24.18
N SER A 613 8.04 55.05 23.77
CA SER A 613 6.90 54.96 22.85
C SER A 613 5.61 55.37 23.56
N ALA A 614 4.82 56.24 22.90
CA ALA A 614 3.66 56.92 23.49
C ALA A 614 2.51 56.01 23.97
N THR A 615 2.59 54.70 23.72
CA THR A 615 1.61 53.70 24.11
C THR A 615 1.69 53.32 25.60
N LEU A 616 2.87 53.33 26.21
CA LEU A 616 3.06 52.97 27.61
C LEU A 616 2.63 54.09 28.58
N GLU A 617 2.89 55.35 28.25
CA GLU A 617 2.38 56.49 29.03
C GLU A 617 0.85 56.58 28.96
N ALA A 618 0.25 56.31 27.80
CA ALA A 618 -1.21 56.27 27.65
C ALA A 618 -1.87 55.22 28.56
N PHE A 619 -1.27 54.03 28.68
CA PHE A 619 -1.74 53.00 29.62
C PHE A 619 -1.57 53.44 31.09
N ARG A 620 -0.43 54.07 31.43
CA ARG A 620 -0.14 54.52 32.79
C ARG A 620 -1.08 55.62 33.26
N LEU A 621 -1.37 56.60 32.39
CA LEU A 621 -2.34 57.68 32.63
C LEU A 621 -3.78 57.17 32.72
N LYS A 622 -4.14 56.14 31.95
CA LYS A 622 -5.48 55.53 32.02
C LYS A 622 -5.70 54.80 33.35
N ALA A 623 -4.73 53.99 33.78
CA ALA A 623 -4.76 53.34 35.10
C ALA A 623 -4.78 54.35 36.27
N GLN A 624 -4.05 55.47 36.14
CA GLN A 624 -4.07 56.53 37.17
C GLN A 624 -5.43 57.22 37.27
N ASN A 625 -6.08 57.52 36.13
CA ASN A 625 -7.43 58.11 36.11
C ASN A 625 -8.51 57.15 36.63
N GLU A 626 -8.41 55.84 36.35
CA GLU A 626 -9.34 54.84 36.89
C GLU A 626 -9.21 54.73 38.43
N LEU A 627 -7.98 54.77 38.97
CA LEU A 627 -7.73 54.85 40.42
C LEU A 627 -8.24 56.16 41.06
N LEU A 628 -8.15 57.28 40.36
CA LEU A 628 -8.60 58.59 40.86
C LEU A 628 -10.13 58.70 40.88
N ASN A 629 -10.80 58.19 39.83
CA ASN A 629 -12.26 58.09 39.76
C ASN A 629 -12.82 57.12 40.81
N HIS A 630 -12.15 55.99 41.07
CA HIS A 630 -12.60 55.05 42.11
C HIS A 630 -12.52 55.66 43.52
N ASN A 631 -11.49 56.46 43.81
CA ASN A 631 -11.38 57.20 45.07
C ASN A 631 -12.39 58.36 45.20
N LEU A 632 -12.80 58.97 44.09
CA LEU A 632 -13.85 60.01 44.09
C LEU A 632 -15.24 59.41 44.37
N GLN A 633 -15.54 58.22 43.83
CA GLN A 633 -16.79 57.50 44.12
C GLN A 633 -16.91 56.96 45.55
N GLN A 634 -15.81 56.88 46.31
CA GLN A 634 -15.83 56.53 47.75
C GLN A 634 -15.88 57.75 48.68
N ARG A 635 -15.98 58.97 48.13
CA ARG A 635 -16.05 60.24 48.90
C ARG A 635 -17.33 61.05 48.64
N GLN A 636 -18.31 60.46 47.97
CA GLN A 636 -19.71 60.90 47.93
C GLN A 636 -20.59 59.85 48.61
#